data_AF-A0AA97PH18-F1
#
_entry.id   AF-A0AA97PH18-F1
#
_cell.length_a   1.000
_cell.length_b   1.000
_cell.length_c   1.000
_cell.angle_alpha   90.00
_cell.angle_beta   90.00
_cell.angle_gamma   90.00
#
_symmetry.space_group_name_H-M   'P 1'
#
loop_
_entity.id
_entity.type
_entity.pdbx_description
1 polymer ?
#
loop_
_entity_poly.entity_id
_entity_poly.type
_entity_poly.pdbx_seq_one_letter_code
_entity_poly.pdbx_strand_id
1 'polypeptide(L)'
;MRAMLRRLVFLVSLAAGVIAPVKATQDGDRFIVEYAKHVRRHEAQAFASTVSVVASWENEVFRGAAVDSASHTLESLQALPEVERAWYNREIPLENAGLTRYYADDSVYLNYSTHRATGVEALHQQGILGQGALVGIIDTGIDYTHDALGGGIGAGFKVAGGYDFVGDGDWPKGPKQPSTDPRDRSGHGTHVAGIVAGNSTLFKGVAPEATIYAYKVLANQGCTDDATLVDAFMRAYEDGMDVISASIGGTGGWADNPVAVIASRLVDLDVVVTIAQGNKGFAGPFHGGTGSEGKNVIAVGSVNAASGAMSSFKATFWELDGSRKTVNIGYLPGNGYWGGPRGWRIVPMTLDSKVTDDACTPYPPGTANLTGVIPLVRRGTCSPDVKKNNLLALGAAYVLMYNDGREMGQPYTTDFDNYIATISSDDGEDIVQAVAAGLKVTADFSDGYVPFVSWPRTKGNYPSDFTSWGGSNDLGFKPDISAPGGDIFSTWPDNLYGTSSGTSMATPYVAGVAALYIGKHGGREKYGPGFARMLSRRIISSGEGVPWFDGLADDMFAPTAQLGAGLVNAVKVVGSTTTLDFDPVALNDTANFAATHRIKVRNGADGPVTYNFSLVAHAGVNIHHELDSSGFSPRIKALEELSPAKMVATASLPDPLTLQPGESQEVSVTFDRPTFGAARNLPLYGGKILISRGDSDEVLGVPYMGLAADLKAEMADMFMRDTPRATHFWTLETLDDRPALNFSLWRDVDFLLLEPQLKWATRELRFDVFGPGYDERRWSWPPVVGVNGYVGSAAYYALSSATSWNPYANPDPMDVIPFPVRNVYRNAVTTDYRYSYMWQGVLANGSQIERGSYKMRFAALKPFGDPNKSEDWSVYVRPFEVLGKFGPRPY
;
A
#
# COMPACT_ATOMS: atom_id res chain seq x y z
N MET A 1 -22.33 -13.05 -32.86
CA MET A 1 -22.51 -11.60 -32.67
C MET A 1 -22.98 -11.20 -31.27
N ARG A 2 -24.09 -11.75 -30.71
CA ARG A 2 -24.53 -11.39 -29.34
C ARG A 2 -23.61 -11.81 -28.18
N ALA A 3 -22.77 -12.84 -28.36
CA ALA A 3 -21.74 -13.24 -27.39
C ALA A 3 -20.46 -12.38 -27.44
N MET A 4 -20.19 -11.74 -28.59
CA MET A 4 -19.02 -10.88 -28.80
C MET A 4 -19.26 -9.46 -28.25
N LEU A 5 -20.50 -8.97 -28.31
CA LEU A 5 -20.88 -7.69 -27.71
C LEU A 5 -20.87 -7.70 -26.18
N ARG A 6 -21.14 -8.84 -25.52
CA ARG A 6 -21.05 -8.96 -24.06
C ARG A 6 -19.61 -8.92 -23.52
N ARG A 7 -18.62 -9.39 -24.31
CA ARG A 7 -17.20 -9.29 -23.96
C ARG A 7 -16.63 -7.87 -24.14
N LEU A 8 -17.11 -7.12 -25.14
CA LEU A 8 -16.62 -5.76 -25.39
C LEU A 8 -17.13 -4.73 -24.36
N VAL A 9 -18.35 -4.92 -23.83
CA VAL A 9 -18.93 -4.03 -22.81
C VAL A 9 -18.27 -4.21 -21.44
N PHE A 10 -17.74 -5.40 -21.13
CA PHE A 10 -17.00 -5.65 -19.88
C PHE A 10 -15.59 -5.02 -19.90
N LEU A 11 -14.95 -4.92 -21.06
CA LEU A 11 -13.59 -4.38 -21.23
C LEU A 11 -13.51 -2.85 -21.18
N VAL A 12 -14.57 -2.12 -21.55
CA VAL A 12 -14.57 -0.65 -21.58
C VAL A 12 -14.94 -0.04 -20.21
N SER A 13 -15.67 -0.77 -19.35
CA SER A 13 -16.02 -0.28 -18.01
C SER A 13 -14.87 -0.37 -17.00
N LEU A 14 -13.80 -1.13 -17.27
CA LEU A 14 -12.61 -1.22 -16.40
C LEU A 14 -11.55 -0.14 -16.71
N ALA A 15 -11.51 0.39 -17.94
CA ALA A 15 -10.52 1.39 -18.35
C ALA A 15 -10.90 2.84 -17.99
N ALA A 16 -12.15 3.10 -17.58
CA ALA A 16 -12.65 4.41 -17.17
C ALA A 16 -13.20 4.42 -15.73
N GLY A 17 -12.73 3.50 -14.90
CA GLY A 17 -13.13 3.37 -13.50
C GLY A 17 -12.65 4.52 -12.63
N VAL A 18 -13.24 5.71 -12.79
CA VAL A 18 -13.51 6.59 -11.64
C VAL A 18 -14.60 5.89 -10.83
N ILE A 19 -14.24 4.81 -10.14
CA ILE A 19 -15.03 4.36 -8.99
C ILE A 19 -14.83 5.48 -7.98
N ALA A 20 -15.92 6.17 -7.64
CA ALA A 20 -15.89 7.19 -6.61
C ALA A 20 -15.23 6.58 -5.36
N PRO A 21 -14.21 7.24 -4.78
CA PRO A 21 -13.48 6.71 -3.64
C PRO A 21 -14.46 6.46 -2.48
N VAL A 22 -14.72 5.20 -2.18
CA VAL A 22 -15.27 4.85 -0.87
C VAL A 22 -14.12 5.10 0.10
N LYS A 23 -14.18 6.22 0.82
CA LYS A 23 -13.19 6.55 1.84
C LYS A 23 -13.37 5.60 3.01
N ALA A 24 -12.26 5.28 3.69
CA ALA A 24 -12.35 4.67 5.01
C ALA A 24 -13.13 5.61 5.95
N THR A 25 -14.40 5.32 6.18
CA THR A 25 -15.26 6.07 7.08
C THR A 25 -15.33 5.34 8.42
N GLN A 26 -15.22 6.10 9.51
CA GLN A 26 -15.63 5.64 10.83
C GLN A 26 -17.16 5.64 10.82
N ASP A 27 -17.81 4.53 11.13
CA ASP A 27 -19.26 4.51 11.32
C ASP A 27 -19.54 4.86 12.79
N GLY A 28 -20.33 5.90 13.04
CA GLY A 28 -20.43 6.58 14.34
C GLY A 28 -20.92 5.69 15.48
N ASP A 29 -21.67 4.64 15.13
CA ASP A 29 -22.33 3.75 16.08
C ASP A 29 -21.71 2.34 16.09
N ARG A 30 -20.66 2.06 15.30
CA ARG A 30 -20.06 0.72 15.19
C ARG A 30 -18.71 0.63 15.89
N PHE A 31 -18.57 -0.33 16.80
CA PHE A 31 -17.39 -0.47 17.65
C PHE A 31 -16.87 -1.90 17.68
N ILE A 32 -15.58 -2.04 17.98
CA ILE A 32 -14.96 -3.30 18.41
C ILE A 32 -14.55 -3.11 19.86
N VAL A 33 -14.95 -4.04 20.72
CA VAL A 33 -14.70 -4.01 22.16
C VAL A 33 -13.87 -5.22 22.54
N GLU A 34 -12.75 -5.00 23.23
CA GLU A 34 -11.98 -6.02 23.93
C GLU A 34 -12.43 -6.08 25.39
N TYR A 35 -12.78 -7.28 25.85
CA TYR A 35 -13.19 -7.48 27.24
C TYR A 35 -11.97 -7.50 28.18
N ALA A 36 -12.11 -6.87 29.34
CA ALA A 36 -11.07 -6.91 30.37
C ALA A 36 -10.83 -8.34 30.87
N LYS A 37 -9.56 -8.66 31.19
CA LYS A 37 -9.16 -10.04 31.53
C LYS A 37 -9.94 -10.67 32.68
N HIS A 38 -10.41 -9.85 33.62
CA HIS A 38 -11.18 -10.28 34.79
C HIS A 38 -12.65 -10.57 34.49
N VAL A 39 -13.16 -10.14 33.32
CA VAL A 39 -14.55 -10.30 32.90
C VAL A 39 -14.83 -11.75 32.55
N ARG A 40 -15.80 -12.32 33.23
CA ARG A 40 -16.30 -13.69 33.03
C ARG A 40 -17.30 -13.71 31.89
N ARG A 41 -17.48 -14.87 31.25
CA ARG A 41 -18.38 -15.03 30.10
C ARG A 41 -19.81 -14.52 30.33
N HIS A 42 -20.37 -14.70 31.53
CA HIS A 42 -21.72 -14.22 31.85
C HIS A 42 -21.80 -12.69 32.02
N GLU A 43 -20.72 -12.04 32.47
CA GLU A 43 -20.61 -10.58 32.56
C GLU A 43 -20.49 -9.97 31.15
N ALA A 44 -19.69 -10.58 30.27
CA ALA A 44 -19.64 -10.22 28.86
C ALA A 44 -21.00 -10.39 28.15
N GLN A 45 -21.73 -11.47 28.45
CA GLN A 45 -23.10 -11.68 27.95
C GLN A 45 -24.10 -10.65 28.47
N ALA A 46 -23.95 -10.21 29.73
CA ALA A 46 -24.79 -9.16 30.29
C ALA A 46 -24.56 -7.82 29.59
N PHE A 47 -23.29 -7.42 29.36
CA PHE A 47 -22.98 -6.25 28.54
C PHE A 47 -23.49 -6.41 27.09
N ALA A 48 -23.24 -7.56 26.46
CA ALA A 48 -23.74 -7.86 25.13
C ALA A 48 -25.26 -7.77 24.99
N SER A 49 -26.02 -7.89 26.10
CA SER A 49 -27.48 -7.74 26.09
C SER A 49 -27.95 -6.28 26.05
N THR A 50 -27.07 -5.31 26.31
CA THR A 50 -27.38 -3.87 26.29
C THR A 50 -27.02 -3.19 24.98
N VAL A 51 -26.38 -3.90 24.05
CA VAL A 51 -25.94 -3.41 22.74
C VAL A 51 -26.30 -4.40 21.64
N SER A 52 -26.28 -4.00 20.37
CA SER A 52 -26.49 -4.92 19.25
C SER A 52 -25.17 -5.59 18.90
N VAL A 53 -25.01 -6.89 19.15
CA VAL A 53 -23.78 -7.62 18.83
C VAL A 53 -23.80 -8.09 17.38
N VAL A 54 -22.79 -7.68 16.61
CA VAL A 54 -22.61 -8.04 15.19
C VAL A 54 -21.69 -9.26 15.04
N ALA A 55 -20.65 -9.35 15.85
CA ALA A 55 -19.73 -10.49 15.91
C ALA A 55 -19.20 -10.68 17.34
N SER A 56 -18.81 -11.90 17.70
CA SER A 56 -18.24 -12.22 19.01
C SER A 56 -17.08 -13.19 18.87
N TRP A 57 -16.00 -12.92 19.61
CA TRP A 57 -14.78 -13.72 19.61
C TRP A 57 -14.42 -14.13 21.03
N GLU A 58 -14.14 -15.42 21.22
CA GLU A 58 -13.76 -15.98 22.51
C GLU A 58 -12.71 -17.08 22.32
N ASN A 59 -11.46 -16.69 22.06
CA ASN A 59 -10.33 -17.62 22.06
C ASN A 59 -9.07 -16.96 22.65
N GLU A 60 -7.93 -17.65 22.58
CA GLU A 60 -6.67 -17.18 23.16
C GLU A 60 -6.04 -15.97 22.44
N VAL A 61 -6.41 -15.70 21.20
CA VAL A 61 -6.00 -14.52 20.43
C VAL A 61 -6.77 -13.28 20.88
N PHE A 62 -8.10 -13.39 21.00
CA PHE A 62 -8.98 -12.26 21.29
C PHE A 62 -10.26 -12.68 22.01
N ARG A 63 -10.63 -11.87 23.01
CA ARG A 63 -11.90 -11.97 23.74
C ARG A 63 -12.62 -10.63 23.63
N GLY A 64 -13.68 -10.59 22.85
CA GLY A 64 -14.32 -9.33 22.50
C GLY A 64 -15.54 -9.48 21.60
N ALA A 65 -16.09 -8.36 21.16
CA ALA A 65 -17.23 -8.32 20.25
C ALA A 65 -17.20 -7.08 19.34
N ALA A 66 -17.73 -7.21 18.13
CA ALA A 66 -18.16 -6.08 17.33
C ALA A 66 -19.60 -5.74 17.70
N VAL A 67 -19.88 -4.47 17.99
CA VAL A 67 -21.17 -4.01 18.50
C VAL A 67 -21.63 -2.73 17.80
N ASP A 68 -22.93 -2.64 17.57
CA ASP A 68 -23.62 -1.43 17.14
C ASP A 68 -24.32 -0.82 18.36
N SER A 69 -24.10 0.47 18.63
CA SER A 69 -24.70 1.17 19.76
C SER A 69 -24.91 2.66 19.50
N ALA A 70 -26.18 3.07 19.42
CA ALA A 70 -26.59 4.47 19.37
C ALA A 70 -26.54 5.17 20.75
N SER A 71 -26.35 4.42 21.84
CA SER A 71 -26.36 4.94 23.21
C SER A 71 -24.97 5.11 23.81
N HIS A 72 -23.94 4.58 23.14
CA HIS A 72 -22.56 4.60 23.62
C HIS A 72 -21.65 5.30 22.61
N THR A 73 -20.79 6.18 23.13
CA THR A 73 -19.62 6.69 22.40
C THR A 73 -18.40 5.81 22.68
N LEU A 74 -17.34 5.94 21.87
CA LEU A 74 -16.06 5.29 22.10
C LEU A 74 -15.53 5.52 23.52
N GLU A 75 -15.60 6.76 24.01
CA GLU A 75 -15.17 7.13 25.36
C GLU A 75 -16.03 6.46 26.43
N SER A 76 -17.35 6.41 26.23
CA SER A 76 -18.26 5.77 27.19
C SER A 76 -18.04 4.26 27.28
N LEU A 77 -17.73 3.59 26.15
CA LEU A 77 -17.38 2.18 26.12
C LEU A 77 -16.06 1.94 26.84
N GLN A 78 -15.04 2.74 26.53
CA GLN A 78 -13.71 2.63 27.13
C GLN A 78 -13.71 2.86 28.65
N ALA A 79 -14.70 3.59 29.17
CA ALA A 79 -14.87 3.85 30.60
C ALA A 79 -15.60 2.73 31.37
N LEU A 80 -16.19 1.75 30.68
CA LEU A 80 -16.85 0.62 31.31
C LEU A 80 -15.80 -0.31 31.96
N PRO A 81 -16.02 -0.78 33.20
CA PRO A 81 -15.07 -1.68 33.86
C PRO A 81 -14.90 -3.03 33.13
N GLU A 82 -15.89 -3.43 32.33
CA GLU A 82 -15.85 -4.66 31.53
C GLU A 82 -15.00 -4.53 30.25
N VAL A 83 -14.64 -3.31 29.85
CA VAL A 83 -13.97 -3.02 28.59
C VAL A 83 -12.50 -2.67 28.82
N GLU A 84 -11.60 -3.47 28.27
CA GLU A 84 -10.17 -3.18 28.27
C GLU A 84 -9.85 -2.11 27.23
N ARG A 85 -10.40 -2.28 26.01
CA ARG A 85 -10.18 -1.39 24.86
C ARG A 85 -11.43 -1.32 24.02
N ALA A 86 -11.67 -0.15 23.45
CA ALA A 86 -12.65 0.04 22.40
C ALA A 86 -12.01 0.72 21.19
N TRP A 87 -12.47 0.34 20.00
CA TRP A 87 -12.12 0.97 18.72
C TRP A 87 -13.38 1.23 17.92
N TYR A 88 -13.35 2.22 17.03
CA TYR A 88 -14.33 2.27 15.95
C TYR A 88 -14.12 1.08 15.01
N ASN A 89 -15.20 0.46 14.55
CA ASN A 89 -15.15 -0.47 13.43
C ASN A 89 -15.12 0.34 12.13
N ARG A 90 -13.95 0.46 11.50
CA ARG A 90 -13.78 1.31 10.32
C ARG A 90 -13.98 0.52 9.04
N GLU A 91 -14.60 1.16 8.06
CA GLU A 91 -14.57 0.66 6.70
C GLU A 91 -13.17 0.87 6.11
N ILE A 92 -12.70 -0.11 5.35
CA ILE A 92 -11.39 -0.13 4.72
C ILE A 92 -11.61 -0.43 3.23
N PRO A 93 -11.36 0.56 2.35
CA PRO A 93 -11.37 0.29 0.92
C PRO A 93 -10.13 -0.51 0.53
N LEU A 94 -10.28 -1.36 -0.48
CA LEU A 94 -9.14 -1.92 -1.19
C LEU A 94 -8.42 -0.77 -1.91
N GLU A 95 -7.12 -0.61 -1.65
CA GLU A 95 -6.32 0.33 -2.41
C GLU A 95 -6.21 -0.14 -3.86
N ASN A 96 -6.57 0.73 -4.81
CA ASN A 96 -6.54 0.41 -6.23
C ASN A 96 -5.14 -0.06 -6.65
N ALA A 97 -5.01 -1.35 -6.95
CA ALA A 97 -3.90 -1.85 -7.72
C ALA A 97 -4.09 -1.43 -9.17
N GLY A 98 -3.04 -0.87 -9.79
CA GLY A 98 -3.08 -0.44 -11.19
C GLY A 98 -3.19 -1.66 -12.11
N LEU A 99 -4.41 -2.08 -12.43
CA LEU A 99 -4.66 -3.13 -13.40
C LEU A 99 -4.25 -2.64 -14.77
N THR A 100 -3.13 -3.15 -15.26
CA THR A 100 -2.53 -2.59 -16.47
C THR A 100 -3.07 -3.34 -17.68
N ARG A 101 -3.20 -4.69 -17.63
CA ARG A 101 -3.56 -5.52 -18.80
C ARG A 101 -4.15 -6.90 -18.44
N TYR A 102 -5.09 -7.37 -19.26
CA TYR A 102 -5.66 -8.74 -19.22
C TYR A 102 -5.22 -9.57 -20.42
N TYR A 103 -5.07 -10.87 -20.20
CA TYR A 103 -4.51 -11.81 -21.16
C TYR A 103 -5.30 -13.12 -21.18
N ALA A 104 -5.62 -13.61 -22.38
CA ALA A 104 -6.23 -14.92 -22.62
C ALA A 104 -5.16 -16.01 -22.79
N ASP A 105 -5.50 -17.25 -22.47
CA ASP A 105 -4.62 -18.41 -22.59
C ASP A 105 -4.42 -18.83 -24.06
N ASP A 106 -3.15 -18.97 -24.48
CA ASP A 106 -2.66 -19.81 -25.59
C ASP A 106 -1.11 -19.72 -25.65
N SER A 107 -0.44 -20.76 -25.13
CA SER A 107 1.01 -20.78 -24.84
C SER A 107 1.95 -20.70 -26.05
N VAL A 108 3.02 -19.88 -25.96
CA VAL A 108 4.42 -20.25 -26.29
C VAL A 108 5.38 -19.49 -25.35
N TYR A 109 6.35 -20.22 -24.79
CA TYR A 109 7.45 -19.85 -23.88
C TYR A 109 7.99 -18.41 -23.95
N LEU A 110 8.25 -17.84 -22.76
CA LEU A 110 9.48 -17.11 -22.37
C LEU A 110 9.58 -17.01 -20.84
N ASN A 111 10.80 -17.03 -20.29
CA ASN A 111 11.09 -17.06 -18.85
C ASN A 111 10.76 -15.71 -18.18
N TYR A 112 9.50 -15.49 -17.77
CA TYR A 112 9.10 -14.39 -16.88
C TYR A 112 9.46 -14.74 -15.46
N SER A 113 10.62 -14.28 -15.02
CA SER A 113 11.06 -14.56 -13.67
C SER A 113 11.38 -13.26 -12.94
N THR A 114 10.40 -12.81 -12.16
CA THR A 114 10.63 -11.87 -11.05
C THR A 114 11.43 -12.54 -9.92
N HIS A 115 11.75 -13.83 -10.04
CA HIS A 115 12.43 -14.66 -9.05
C HIS A 115 13.96 -14.59 -9.09
N ARG A 116 14.55 -14.07 -10.17
CA ARG A 116 16.01 -13.94 -10.27
C ARG A 116 16.59 -13.00 -9.24
N ALA A 117 16.00 -11.80 -9.10
CA ALA A 117 16.50 -10.76 -8.22
C ALA A 117 16.45 -11.14 -6.73
N THR A 118 15.59 -12.08 -6.37
CA THR A 118 15.38 -12.53 -4.98
C THR A 118 15.98 -13.90 -4.68
N GLY A 119 16.53 -14.60 -5.69
CA GLY A 119 17.09 -15.94 -5.56
C GLY A 119 16.06 -17.07 -5.50
N VAL A 120 14.76 -16.80 -5.67
CA VAL A 120 13.71 -17.82 -5.69
C VAL A 120 13.91 -18.83 -6.84
N GLU A 121 14.37 -18.38 -8.02
CA GLU A 121 14.64 -19.27 -9.16
C GLU A 121 15.72 -20.32 -8.80
N ALA A 122 16.73 -19.92 -8.03
CA ALA A 122 17.79 -20.82 -7.58
C ALA A 122 17.28 -21.87 -6.58
N LEU A 123 16.31 -21.53 -5.73
CA LEU A 123 15.66 -22.48 -4.81
C LEU A 123 14.76 -23.47 -5.55
N HIS A 124 14.02 -23.00 -6.56
CA HIS A 124 13.21 -23.88 -7.41
C HIS A 124 14.07 -24.92 -8.13
N GLN A 125 15.24 -24.53 -8.63
CA GLN A 125 16.19 -25.45 -9.27
C GLN A 125 16.73 -26.52 -8.30
N GLN A 126 16.69 -26.26 -6.99
CA GLN A 126 17.05 -27.22 -5.95
C GLN A 126 15.86 -28.08 -5.48
N GLY A 127 14.67 -27.92 -6.08
CA GLY A 127 13.45 -28.65 -5.70
C GLY A 127 12.77 -28.11 -4.43
N ILE A 128 13.19 -26.94 -3.93
CA ILE A 128 12.55 -26.28 -2.79
C ILE A 128 11.39 -25.45 -3.35
N LEU A 129 10.17 -25.95 -3.18
CA LEU A 129 8.96 -25.41 -3.83
C LEU A 129 7.83 -25.07 -2.85
N GLY A 130 8.06 -25.23 -1.54
CA GLY A 130 7.12 -24.88 -0.48
C GLY A 130 6.20 -26.02 -0.03
N GLN A 131 6.60 -27.26 -0.26
CA GLN A 131 5.83 -28.47 0.08
C GLN A 131 5.43 -28.50 1.57
N GLY A 132 4.15 -28.71 1.85
CA GLY A 132 3.66 -28.84 3.22
C GLY A 132 3.49 -27.53 3.98
N ALA A 133 3.76 -26.37 3.37
CA ALA A 133 3.41 -25.08 3.94
C ALA A 133 1.91 -24.77 3.76
N LEU A 134 1.26 -24.27 4.81
CA LEU A 134 -0.12 -23.77 4.77
C LEU A 134 -0.15 -22.24 4.76
N VAL A 135 -0.70 -21.64 3.70
CA VAL A 135 -0.78 -20.18 3.54
C VAL A 135 -2.23 -19.71 3.41
N GLY A 136 -2.69 -18.90 4.36
CA GLY A 136 -3.99 -18.23 4.31
C GLY A 136 -3.91 -16.89 3.57
N ILE A 137 -4.80 -16.68 2.61
CA ILE A 137 -4.86 -15.45 1.81
C ILE A 137 -6.15 -14.70 2.16
N ILE A 138 -6.00 -13.53 2.81
CA ILE A 138 -7.11 -12.63 3.17
C ILE A 138 -7.22 -11.56 2.07
N ASP A 139 -8.24 -11.67 1.22
CA ASP A 139 -8.38 -10.83 0.00
C ASP A 139 -9.83 -10.84 -0.58
N THR A 140 -10.03 -10.62 -1.89
CA THR A 140 -11.31 -10.71 -2.62
C THR A 140 -11.78 -12.14 -2.91
N GLY A 141 -11.08 -13.15 -2.37
CA GLY A 141 -11.29 -14.57 -2.64
C GLY A 141 -10.26 -15.15 -3.60
N ILE A 142 -10.45 -16.41 -4.02
CA ILE A 142 -9.59 -17.06 -5.02
C ILE A 142 -10.48 -17.73 -6.07
N ASP A 143 -10.27 -17.47 -7.37
CA ASP A 143 -10.84 -18.29 -8.43
C ASP A 143 -10.10 -19.63 -8.51
N TYR A 144 -10.44 -20.52 -7.59
CA TYR A 144 -9.83 -21.84 -7.46
C TYR A 144 -10.06 -22.74 -8.69
N THR A 145 -10.97 -22.37 -9.59
CA THR A 145 -11.18 -23.10 -10.86
C THR A 145 -10.10 -22.81 -11.91
N HIS A 146 -9.22 -21.84 -11.66
CA HIS A 146 -8.08 -21.55 -12.52
C HIS A 146 -7.08 -22.71 -12.51
N ASP A 147 -6.63 -23.15 -13.69
CA ASP A 147 -5.72 -24.30 -13.84
C ASP A 147 -4.40 -24.12 -13.08
N ALA A 148 -3.82 -22.92 -13.12
CA ALA A 148 -2.60 -22.57 -12.40
C ALA A 148 -2.77 -22.63 -10.87
N LEU A 149 -4.02 -22.60 -10.38
CA LEU A 149 -4.38 -22.69 -8.97
C LEU A 149 -4.97 -24.06 -8.59
N GLY A 150 -4.84 -25.05 -9.46
CA GLY A 150 -5.19 -26.44 -9.20
C GLY A 150 -6.58 -26.86 -9.71
N GLY A 151 -7.37 -25.96 -10.30
CA GLY A 151 -8.62 -26.31 -10.99
C GLY A 151 -9.77 -26.79 -10.09
N GLY A 152 -9.69 -26.58 -8.78
CA GLY A 152 -10.73 -26.95 -7.81
C GLY A 152 -10.40 -26.51 -6.39
N ILE A 153 -11.35 -26.76 -5.48
CA ILE A 153 -11.22 -26.47 -4.05
C ILE A 153 -11.49 -27.72 -3.21
N GLY A 154 -10.75 -27.89 -2.11
CA GLY A 154 -10.96 -28.96 -1.13
C GLY A 154 -9.77 -29.90 -1.00
N ALA A 155 -9.98 -31.02 -0.28
CA ALA A 155 -8.93 -32.01 -0.04
C ALA A 155 -8.32 -32.53 -1.36
N GLY A 156 -6.99 -32.46 -1.47
CA GLY A 156 -6.24 -32.87 -2.65
C GLY A 156 -6.07 -31.78 -3.72
N PHE A 157 -6.75 -30.64 -3.59
CA PHE A 157 -6.50 -29.45 -4.41
C PHE A 157 -5.47 -28.53 -3.78
N LYS A 158 -4.89 -27.65 -4.61
CA LYS A 158 -3.96 -26.59 -4.15
C LYS A 158 -4.67 -25.57 -3.29
N VAL A 159 -5.86 -25.12 -3.69
CA VAL A 159 -6.77 -24.36 -2.83
C VAL A 159 -7.52 -25.37 -1.98
N ALA A 160 -7.10 -25.58 -0.74
CA ALA A 160 -7.64 -26.67 0.07
C ALA A 160 -8.91 -26.29 0.86
N GLY A 161 -9.17 -24.99 1.03
CA GLY A 161 -10.35 -24.51 1.74
C GLY A 161 -10.43 -22.98 1.79
N GLY A 162 -11.30 -22.47 2.66
CA GLY A 162 -11.54 -21.05 2.81
C GLY A 162 -12.94 -20.71 3.27
N TYR A 163 -13.24 -19.41 3.36
CA TYR A 163 -14.55 -18.89 3.73
C TYR A 163 -14.80 -17.50 3.12
N ASP A 164 -16.05 -17.21 2.77
CA ASP A 164 -16.51 -15.89 2.33
C ASP A 164 -17.26 -15.20 3.47
N PHE A 165 -16.71 -14.10 3.97
CA PHE A 165 -17.29 -13.34 5.07
C PHE A 165 -18.28 -12.26 4.63
N VAL A 166 -18.34 -11.96 3.33
CA VAL A 166 -19.01 -10.75 2.84
C VAL A 166 -19.98 -11.01 1.69
N GLY A 167 -19.71 -11.99 0.82
CA GLY A 167 -20.51 -12.32 -0.34
C GLY A 167 -20.26 -11.41 -1.55
N ASP A 168 -21.03 -11.63 -2.62
CA ASP A 168 -20.95 -10.88 -3.89
C ASP A 168 -21.90 -9.65 -3.95
N GLY A 169 -22.48 -9.26 -2.81
CA GLY A 169 -23.46 -8.17 -2.72
C GLY A 169 -22.88 -6.76 -2.79
N ASP A 170 -23.74 -5.76 -2.53
CA ASP A 170 -23.39 -4.33 -2.54
C ASP A 170 -22.98 -3.79 -1.15
N TRP A 171 -22.40 -4.63 -0.28
CA TRP A 171 -21.86 -4.16 1.01
C TRP A 171 -20.85 -3.01 0.78
N PRO A 172 -20.86 -1.93 1.58
CA PRO A 172 -21.60 -1.72 2.84
C PRO A 172 -23.05 -1.20 2.69
N LYS A 173 -23.52 -0.91 1.47
CA LYS A 173 -24.89 -0.41 1.25
C LYS A 173 -25.96 -1.49 1.48
N GLY A 174 -25.60 -2.74 1.23
CA GLY A 174 -26.42 -3.92 1.50
C GLY A 174 -25.86 -4.80 2.62
N PRO A 175 -26.64 -5.78 3.11
CA PRO A 175 -26.15 -6.73 4.11
C PRO A 175 -25.05 -7.63 3.54
N LYS A 176 -24.13 -8.06 4.41
CA LYS A 176 -23.17 -9.13 4.09
C LYS A 176 -23.93 -10.43 3.80
N GLN A 177 -23.40 -11.24 2.89
CA GLN A 177 -23.94 -12.57 2.53
C GLN A 177 -22.83 -13.63 2.68
N PRO A 178 -22.41 -13.97 3.91
CA PRO A 178 -21.33 -14.93 4.12
C PRO A 178 -21.68 -16.30 3.54
N SER A 179 -20.67 -17.01 3.05
CA SER A 179 -20.84 -18.34 2.46
C SER A 179 -19.58 -19.20 2.63
N THR A 180 -19.71 -20.50 2.38
CA THR A 180 -18.56 -21.42 2.34
C THR A 180 -17.83 -21.41 1.00
N ASP A 181 -18.28 -20.63 0.02
CA ASP A 181 -17.66 -20.51 -1.30
C ASP A 181 -16.84 -19.21 -1.39
N PRO A 182 -15.51 -19.25 -1.20
CA PRO A 182 -14.65 -18.08 -1.22
C PRO A 182 -14.21 -17.68 -2.63
N ARG A 183 -14.98 -18.03 -3.66
CA ARG A 183 -14.60 -17.76 -5.05
C ARG A 183 -14.48 -16.26 -5.32
N ASP A 184 -13.39 -15.91 -5.99
CA ASP A 184 -13.13 -14.55 -6.43
C ASP A 184 -13.94 -14.19 -7.67
N ARG A 185 -14.58 -13.03 -7.63
CA ARG A 185 -15.28 -12.41 -8.76
C ARG A 185 -14.67 -11.06 -9.17
N SER A 186 -13.74 -10.54 -8.38
CA SER A 186 -13.08 -9.25 -8.58
C SER A 186 -11.74 -9.42 -9.29
N GLY A 187 -10.91 -10.35 -8.81
CA GLY A 187 -9.67 -10.80 -9.44
C GLY A 187 -8.38 -10.49 -8.69
N HIS A 188 -8.42 -9.54 -7.73
CA HIS A 188 -7.24 -9.18 -6.95
C HIS A 188 -6.70 -10.37 -6.13
N GLY A 189 -7.56 -11.07 -5.40
CA GLY A 189 -7.16 -12.22 -4.57
C GLY A 189 -6.69 -13.42 -5.41
N THR A 190 -7.26 -13.62 -6.60
CA THR A 190 -6.75 -14.61 -7.56
C THR A 190 -5.34 -14.25 -8.04
N HIS A 191 -5.04 -12.97 -8.28
CA HIS A 191 -3.71 -12.51 -8.65
C HIS A 191 -2.69 -12.72 -7.53
N VAL A 192 -3.06 -12.36 -6.31
CA VAL A 192 -2.28 -12.59 -5.08
C VAL A 192 -1.99 -14.09 -4.88
N ALA A 193 -2.99 -14.96 -5.06
CA ALA A 193 -2.83 -16.41 -4.95
C ALA A 193 -1.83 -16.99 -5.97
N GLY A 194 -1.83 -16.48 -7.20
CA GLY A 194 -0.88 -16.88 -8.22
C GLY A 194 0.57 -16.52 -7.86
N ILE A 195 0.79 -15.35 -7.23
CA ILE A 195 2.13 -14.94 -6.77
C ILE A 195 2.66 -15.90 -5.72
N VAL A 196 1.81 -16.34 -4.78
CA VAL A 196 2.21 -17.32 -3.76
C VAL A 196 2.48 -18.68 -4.40
N ALA A 197 1.47 -19.27 -5.03
CA ALA A 197 1.48 -20.72 -5.31
C ALA A 197 1.01 -21.09 -6.72
N GLY A 198 0.87 -20.14 -7.64
CA GLY A 198 0.52 -20.40 -9.04
C GLY A 198 1.53 -21.34 -9.71
N ASN A 199 1.04 -22.26 -10.53
CA ASN A 199 1.92 -23.17 -11.26
C ASN A 199 1.30 -23.53 -12.61
N SER A 200 1.83 -22.95 -13.68
CA SER A 200 1.45 -23.31 -15.05
C SER A 200 2.68 -23.37 -15.95
N THR A 201 2.46 -23.67 -17.22
CA THR A 201 3.50 -23.61 -18.25
C THR A 201 3.93 -22.17 -18.55
N LEU A 202 3.13 -21.16 -18.18
CA LEU A 202 3.39 -19.75 -18.45
C LEU A 202 4.21 -19.07 -17.36
N PHE A 203 3.92 -19.38 -16.08
CA PHE A 203 4.64 -18.82 -14.95
C PHE A 203 4.58 -19.74 -13.72
N LYS A 204 5.45 -19.49 -12.76
CA LYS A 204 5.43 -20.11 -11.43
C LYS A 204 5.36 -19.00 -10.38
N GLY A 205 4.60 -19.23 -9.32
CA GLY A 205 4.62 -18.45 -8.10
C GLY A 205 5.86 -18.77 -7.26
N VAL A 206 6.01 -18.09 -6.14
CA VAL A 206 7.18 -18.21 -5.26
C VAL A 206 7.28 -19.60 -4.62
N ALA A 207 6.17 -20.17 -4.16
CA ALA A 207 6.07 -21.48 -3.52
C ALA A 207 4.99 -22.34 -4.21
N PRO A 208 5.28 -22.85 -5.43
CA PRO A 208 4.28 -23.49 -6.28
C PRO A 208 3.79 -24.86 -5.76
N GLU A 209 4.34 -25.40 -4.68
CA GLU A 209 3.86 -26.62 -4.01
C GLU A 209 3.28 -26.37 -2.61
N ALA A 210 3.11 -25.10 -2.22
CA ALA A 210 2.35 -24.75 -1.01
C ALA A 210 0.85 -25.00 -1.20
N THR A 211 0.17 -25.27 -0.08
CA THR A 211 -1.29 -25.34 0.00
C THR A 211 -1.83 -23.99 0.48
N ILE A 212 -2.85 -23.49 -0.21
CA ILE A 212 -3.42 -22.17 0.05
C ILE A 212 -4.89 -22.24 0.48
N TYR A 213 -5.31 -21.30 1.33
CA TYR A 213 -6.70 -21.10 1.76
C TYR A 213 -7.18 -19.70 1.39
N ALA A 214 -8.45 -19.60 0.98
CA ALA A 214 -9.06 -18.36 0.53
C ALA A 214 -9.97 -17.76 1.61
N TYR A 215 -9.64 -16.58 2.14
CA TYR A 215 -10.48 -15.84 3.10
C TYR A 215 -10.97 -14.57 2.44
N LYS A 216 -12.20 -14.60 1.93
CA LYS A 216 -12.78 -13.50 1.17
C LYS A 216 -13.44 -12.49 2.11
N VAL A 217 -12.89 -11.28 2.12
CA VAL A 217 -13.30 -10.19 3.02
C VAL A 217 -13.79 -8.94 2.27
N LEU A 218 -13.68 -8.94 0.94
CA LEU A 218 -14.07 -7.84 0.05
C LEU A 218 -15.20 -8.27 -0.88
N ALA A 219 -16.29 -7.49 -0.90
CA ALA A 219 -17.38 -7.66 -1.86
C ALA A 219 -17.04 -6.98 -3.20
N ASN A 220 -17.98 -7.00 -4.16
CA ASN A 220 -17.79 -6.41 -5.50
C ASN A 220 -17.50 -4.90 -5.50
N GLN A 221 -17.88 -4.18 -4.44
CA GLN A 221 -17.60 -2.74 -4.27
C GLN A 221 -16.20 -2.47 -3.67
N GLY A 222 -15.39 -3.51 -3.43
CA GLY A 222 -13.98 -3.37 -3.03
C GLY A 222 -13.75 -2.78 -1.64
N CYS A 223 -14.67 -2.97 -0.70
CA CYS A 223 -14.53 -2.50 0.69
C CYS A 223 -14.67 -3.67 1.68
N THR A 224 -14.03 -3.55 2.85
CA THR A 224 -14.19 -4.40 4.04
C THR A 224 -14.31 -3.56 5.31
N ASP A 225 -14.42 -4.16 6.50
CA ASP A 225 -14.30 -3.46 7.77
C ASP A 225 -13.33 -4.16 8.75
N ASP A 226 -12.88 -3.43 9.78
CA ASP A 226 -11.95 -3.96 10.79
C ASP A 226 -12.48 -5.29 11.41
N ALA A 227 -13.78 -5.40 11.69
CA ALA A 227 -14.39 -6.60 12.28
C ALA A 227 -14.32 -7.84 11.37
N THR A 228 -14.54 -7.66 10.06
CA THR A 228 -14.43 -8.74 9.05
C THR A 228 -13.00 -9.21 8.92
N LEU A 229 -12.03 -8.29 9.01
CA LEU A 229 -10.62 -8.65 9.03
C LEU A 229 -10.29 -9.46 10.28
N VAL A 230 -10.77 -9.04 11.47
CA VAL A 230 -10.60 -9.83 12.69
C VAL A 230 -11.18 -11.23 12.51
N ASP A 231 -12.40 -11.38 11.98
CA ASP A 231 -13.00 -12.69 11.68
C ASP A 231 -12.11 -13.56 10.77
N ALA A 232 -11.57 -12.98 9.69
CA ALA A 232 -10.73 -13.70 8.75
C ALA A 232 -9.38 -14.13 9.34
N PHE A 233 -8.72 -13.25 10.11
CA PHE A 233 -7.47 -13.55 10.81
C PHE A 233 -7.68 -14.68 11.83
N MET A 234 -8.78 -14.62 12.58
CA MET A 234 -9.13 -15.62 13.58
C MET A 234 -9.45 -16.97 12.93
N ARG A 235 -10.21 -16.96 11.84
CA ARG A 235 -10.51 -18.19 11.10
C ARG A 235 -9.27 -18.82 10.46
N ALA A 236 -8.38 -18.00 9.90
CA ALA A 236 -7.12 -18.50 9.34
C ALA A 236 -6.22 -19.14 10.41
N TYR A 237 -6.22 -18.60 11.63
CA TYR A 237 -5.56 -19.22 12.76
C TYR A 237 -6.17 -20.57 13.14
N GLU A 238 -7.50 -20.63 13.24
CA GLU A 238 -8.26 -21.84 13.58
C GLU A 238 -8.14 -22.96 12.54
N ASP A 239 -8.05 -22.58 11.25
CA ASP A 239 -7.79 -23.51 10.14
C ASP A 239 -6.33 -24.00 10.11
N GLY A 240 -5.46 -23.51 11.00
CA GLY A 240 -4.10 -24.03 11.22
C GLY A 240 -3.02 -23.44 10.32
N MET A 241 -3.22 -22.26 9.75
CA MET A 241 -2.25 -21.66 8.82
C MET A 241 -0.87 -21.43 9.49
N ASP A 242 0.22 -21.69 8.74
CA ASP A 242 1.59 -21.31 9.12
C ASP A 242 1.84 -19.83 8.82
N VAL A 243 1.32 -19.37 7.69
CA VAL A 243 1.50 -18.01 7.16
C VAL A 243 0.14 -17.41 6.82
N ILE A 244 -0.12 -16.18 7.24
CA ILE A 244 -1.27 -15.39 6.80
C ILE A 244 -0.77 -14.20 6.01
N SER A 245 -1.22 -14.09 4.76
CA SER A 245 -0.96 -12.96 3.87
C SER A 245 -2.22 -12.12 3.72
N ALA A 246 -2.15 -10.84 4.08
CA ALA A 246 -3.24 -9.90 3.94
C ALA A 246 -2.80 -8.71 3.09
N SER A 247 -3.27 -8.68 1.84
CA SER A 247 -2.98 -7.61 0.88
C SER A 247 -4.02 -6.49 0.96
N ILE A 248 -4.30 -6.05 2.19
CA ILE A 248 -5.38 -5.13 2.53
C ILE A 248 -4.97 -4.21 3.68
N GLY A 249 -5.40 -2.96 3.61
CA GLY A 249 -5.17 -1.94 4.62
C GLY A 249 -5.45 -0.56 4.05
N GLY A 250 -5.95 0.36 4.88
CA GLY A 250 -6.02 1.79 4.58
C GLY A 250 -4.93 2.58 5.30
N THR A 251 -4.73 3.86 4.97
CA THR A 251 -3.80 4.74 5.70
C THR A 251 -4.11 4.75 7.20
N GLY A 252 -3.09 4.47 8.02
CA GLY A 252 -3.26 4.38 9.47
C GLY A 252 -1.98 4.74 10.20
N GLY A 253 -0.88 4.03 9.95
CA GLY A 253 0.44 4.36 10.50
C GLY A 253 0.54 4.21 12.03
N TRP A 254 -0.38 3.48 12.68
CA TRP A 254 -0.38 3.22 14.13
C TRP A 254 -0.47 1.72 14.42
N ALA A 255 0.25 1.26 15.43
CA ALA A 255 0.36 -0.16 15.80
C ALA A 255 -0.78 -0.69 16.67
N ASP A 256 -1.71 0.15 17.10
CA ASP A 256 -2.73 -0.18 18.11
C ASP A 256 -4.16 -0.22 17.58
N ASN A 257 -4.32 -0.19 16.25
CA ASN A 257 -5.60 -0.51 15.61
C ASN A 257 -5.94 -2.01 15.82
N PRO A 258 -7.23 -2.39 15.81
CA PRO A 258 -7.64 -3.75 16.17
C PRO A 258 -6.95 -4.83 15.32
N VAL A 259 -6.86 -4.62 14.01
CA VAL A 259 -6.19 -5.55 13.08
C VAL A 259 -4.70 -5.71 13.43
N ALA A 260 -3.99 -4.62 13.71
CA ALA A 260 -2.57 -4.69 14.13
C ALA A 260 -2.38 -5.42 15.46
N VAL A 261 -3.30 -5.23 16.42
CA VAL A 261 -3.28 -5.94 17.71
C VAL A 261 -3.49 -7.43 17.51
N ILE A 262 -4.48 -7.84 16.72
CA ILE A 262 -4.75 -9.25 16.42
C ILE A 262 -3.57 -9.88 15.68
N ALA A 263 -3.10 -9.25 14.61
CA ALA A 263 -1.96 -9.75 13.84
C ALA A 263 -0.71 -9.91 14.72
N SER A 264 -0.46 -8.98 15.65
CA SER A 264 0.66 -9.10 16.61
C SER A 264 0.53 -10.33 17.51
N ARG A 265 -0.68 -10.60 18.02
CA ARG A 265 -0.95 -11.78 18.88
C ARG A 265 -0.85 -13.09 18.12
N LEU A 266 -1.25 -13.11 16.86
CA LEU A 266 -1.08 -14.28 15.99
C LEU A 266 0.40 -14.62 15.77
N VAL A 267 1.27 -13.60 15.65
CA VAL A 267 2.72 -13.81 15.61
C VAL A 267 3.26 -14.37 16.93
N ASP A 268 2.73 -13.91 18.07
CA ASP A 268 3.07 -14.48 19.38
C ASP A 268 2.56 -15.93 19.55
N LEU A 269 1.62 -16.38 18.70
CA LEU A 269 1.09 -17.75 18.61
C LEU A 269 1.66 -18.53 17.40
N ASP A 270 2.85 -18.13 16.93
CA ASP A 270 3.64 -18.81 15.91
C ASP A 270 3.05 -18.83 14.50
N VAL A 271 2.18 -17.87 14.17
CA VAL A 271 1.76 -17.62 12.78
C VAL A 271 2.55 -16.47 12.19
N VAL A 272 3.19 -16.70 11.04
CA VAL A 272 3.85 -15.61 10.30
C VAL A 272 2.78 -14.76 9.65
N VAL A 273 2.76 -13.46 9.91
CA VAL A 273 1.78 -12.55 9.33
C VAL A 273 2.49 -11.51 8.46
N THR A 274 2.10 -11.44 7.18
CA THR A 274 2.58 -10.44 6.22
C THR A 274 1.44 -9.52 5.81
N ILE A 275 1.62 -8.21 5.91
CA ILE A 275 0.62 -7.20 5.55
C ILE A 275 1.25 -6.14 4.64
N ALA A 276 0.53 -5.70 3.62
CA ALA A 276 0.96 -4.66 2.70
C ALA A 276 1.20 -3.33 3.43
N GLN A 277 2.30 -2.62 3.11
CA GLN A 277 2.58 -1.31 3.73
C GLN A 277 1.68 -0.19 3.20
N GLY A 278 1.09 -0.36 2.00
CA GLY A 278 0.18 0.59 1.35
C GLY A 278 0.79 1.25 0.10
N ASN A 279 -0.03 1.94 -0.68
CA ASN A 279 0.29 2.45 -2.02
C ASN A 279 0.27 3.99 -2.13
N LYS A 280 0.55 4.71 -1.04
CA LYS A 280 0.53 6.17 -0.92
C LYS A 280 1.94 6.80 -0.85
N GLY A 281 2.94 6.16 -1.46
CA GLY A 281 4.34 6.60 -1.45
C GLY A 281 4.58 8.04 -1.93
N PHE A 282 3.75 8.53 -2.86
CA PHE A 282 3.78 9.91 -3.33
C PHE A 282 3.60 10.95 -2.21
N ALA A 283 2.91 10.58 -1.12
CA ALA A 283 2.71 11.45 0.04
C ALA A 283 4.00 11.72 0.84
N GLY A 284 5.05 10.93 0.63
CA GLY A 284 6.30 10.97 1.40
C GLY A 284 6.25 10.21 2.74
N PRO A 285 7.30 10.36 3.59
CA PRO A 285 7.48 9.65 4.86
C PRO A 285 6.31 9.70 5.83
N PHE A 286 6.21 8.71 6.74
CA PHE A 286 5.16 8.64 7.77
C PHE A 286 3.75 8.60 7.17
N HIS A 287 3.52 7.65 6.28
CA HIS A 287 2.22 7.43 5.62
C HIS A 287 1.92 5.93 5.46
N GLY A 288 2.24 5.14 6.49
CA GLY A 288 2.02 3.69 6.52
C GLY A 288 0.55 3.25 6.64
N GLY A 289 0.32 1.97 6.39
CA GLY A 289 -0.99 1.32 6.42
C GLY A 289 -1.52 1.02 7.82
N THR A 290 -2.75 0.52 7.86
CA THR A 290 -3.40 -0.12 9.02
C THR A 290 -3.04 -1.60 9.04
N GLY A 291 -3.03 -2.22 10.22
CA GLY A 291 -2.58 -3.62 10.38
C GLY A 291 -1.05 -3.82 10.30
N SER A 292 -0.39 -3.33 9.24
CA SER A 292 1.03 -3.59 8.95
C SER A 292 2.01 -3.11 10.03
N GLU A 293 1.61 -2.08 10.79
CA GLU A 293 2.36 -1.50 11.90
C GLU A 293 2.38 -2.38 13.17
N GLY A 294 1.70 -3.53 13.15
CA GLY A 294 1.68 -4.49 14.26
C GLY A 294 3.07 -4.97 14.68
N LYS A 295 3.20 -5.31 15.97
CA LYS A 295 4.43 -5.84 16.56
C LYS A 295 4.75 -7.20 15.94
N ASN A 296 5.97 -7.36 15.45
CA ASN A 296 6.48 -8.58 14.79
C ASN A 296 5.74 -9.02 13.50
N VAL A 297 4.66 -8.34 13.12
CA VAL A 297 4.04 -8.43 11.80
C VAL A 297 5.03 -7.93 10.75
N ILE A 298 5.12 -8.59 9.61
CA ILE A 298 6.01 -8.19 8.51
C ILE A 298 5.24 -7.23 7.59
N ALA A 299 5.55 -5.94 7.69
CA ALA A 299 5.10 -4.94 6.74
C ALA A 299 5.95 -4.98 5.47
N VAL A 300 5.29 -5.10 4.31
CA VAL A 300 5.98 -5.32 3.04
C VAL A 300 5.87 -4.10 2.11
N GLY A 301 7.02 -3.50 1.80
CA GLY A 301 7.18 -2.48 0.76
C GLY A 301 7.33 -3.08 -0.65
N SER A 302 7.21 -2.23 -1.67
CA SER A 302 7.25 -2.64 -3.08
C SER A 302 8.50 -2.14 -3.80
N VAL A 303 9.11 -3.05 -4.55
CA VAL A 303 10.15 -2.80 -5.55
C VAL A 303 9.60 -3.17 -6.93
N ASN A 304 9.95 -2.42 -7.96
CA ASN A 304 9.57 -2.73 -9.32
C ASN A 304 10.23 -4.03 -9.77
N ALA A 305 9.47 -4.92 -10.42
CA ALA A 305 10.06 -6.11 -11.04
C ALA A 305 11.17 -5.73 -12.03
N ALA A 306 12.24 -6.52 -12.04
CA ALA A 306 13.34 -6.36 -12.99
C ALA A 306 12.87 -6.42 -14.46
N SER A 307 11.81 -7.19 -14.72
CA SER A 307 11.22 -7.38 -16.04
C SER A 307 9.70 -7.46 -15.96
N GLY A 308 9.03 -6.89 -16.95
CA GLY A 308 7.58 -7.02 -17.14
C GLY A 308 7.21 -8.02 -18.23
N ALA A 309 5.91 -8.32 -18.34
CA ALA A 309 5.34 -9.10 -19.44
C ALA A 309 4.82 -8.17 -20.55
N MET A 310 5.24 -8.40 -21.79
CA MET A 310 4.77 -7.64 -22.95
C MET A 310 4.23 -8.58 -24.03
N SER A 311 3.11 -8.20 -24.66
CA SER A 311 2.67 -8.88 -25.89
C SER A 311 3.72 -8.71 -26.98
N SER A 312 3.76 -9.68 -27.89
CA SER A 312 4.74 -9.69 -28.97
C SER A 312 4.10 -9.96 -30.33
N PHE A 313 4.86 -9.71 -31.37
CA PHE A 313 4.55 -10.11 -32.74
C PHE A 313 5.72 -10.90 -33.32
N LYS A 314 5.45 -11.73 -34.33
CA LYS A 314 6.49 -12.48 -35.02
C LYS A 314 7.18 -11.58 -36.04
N ALA A 315 8.44 -11.27 -35.80
CA ALA A 315 9.32 -10.64 -36.78
C ALA A 315 10.14 -11.71 -37.50
N THR A 316 10.06 -11.74 -38.84
CA THR A 316 10.86 -12.66 -39.66
C THR A 316 11.91 -11.88 -40.43
N PHE A 317 13.17 -12.17 -40.14
CA PHE A 317 14.35 -11.69 -40.83
C PHE A 317 14.68 -12.68 -41.95
N TRP A 318 14.70 -12.20 -43.18
CA TRP A 318 14.98 -12.99 -44.38
C TRP A 318 16.41 -12.72 -44.84
N GLU A 319 17.20 -13.77 -44.90
CA GLU A 319 18.58 -13.73 -45.40
C GLU A 319 18.62 -13.67 -46.94
N LEU A 320 19.76 -13.25 -47.49
CA LEU A 320 19.95 -13.13 -48.95
C LEU A 320 19.91 -14.50 -49.66
N ASP A 321 20.24 -15.58 -48.94
CA ASP A 321 20.19 -16.96 -49.46
C ASP A 321 18.79 -17.59 -49.41
N GLY A 322 17.79 -16.84 -48.93
CA GLY A 322 16.41 -17.29 -48.77
C GLY A 322 16.13 -18.02 -47.46
N SER A 323 17.13 -18.22 -46.59
CA SER A 323 16.89 -18.68 -45.23
C SER A 323 16.20 -17.59 -44.38
N ARG A 324 15.58 -17.99 -43.28
CA ARG A 324 14.82 -17.06 -42.43
C ARG A 324 14.95 -17.39 -40.95
N LYS A 325 14.99 -16.34 -40.13
CA LYS A 325 14.92 -16.41 -38.67
C LYS A 325 13.68 -15.66 -38.20
N THR A 326 12.82 -16.34 -37.46
CA THR A 326 11.65 -15.72 -36.83
C THR A 326 11.90 -15.56 -35.34
N VAL A 327 11.65 -14.36 -34.83
CA VAL A 327 11.75 -14.01 -33.41
C VAL A 327 10.45 -13.32 -32.97
N ASN A 328 10.15 -13.38 -31.68
CA ASN A 328 9.06 -12.60 -31.09
C ASN A 328 9.62 -11.26 -30.61
N ILE A 329 9.07 -10.15 -31.09
CA ILE A 329 9.44 -8.79 -30.66
C ILE A 329 8.31 -8.23 -29.80
N GLY A 330 8.65 -7.77 -28.61
CA GLY A 330 7.71 -7.16 -27.68
C GLY A 330 7.28 -5.78 -28.15
N TYR A 331 5.99 -5.46 -28.03
CA TYR A 331 5.47 -4.15 -28.42
C TYR A 331 4.44 -3.60 -27.43
N LEU A 332 4.43 -2.27 -27.28
CA LEU A 332 3.45 -1.51 -26.51
C LEU A 332 2.55 -0.73 -27.49
N PRO A 333 1.35 -1.22 -27.81
CA PRO A 333 0.44 -0.45 -28.64
C PRO A 333 -0.06 0.79 -27.91
N GLY A 334 -0.23 1.89 -28.64
CA GLY A 334 -0.87 3.11 -28.16
C GLY A 334 -2.34 2.87 -27.88
N ASN A 335 -3.04 2.19 -28.81
CA ASN A 335 -4.46 1.88 -28.71
C ASN A 335 -4.75 0.48 -29.23
N GLY A 336 -5.32 -0.37 -28.37
CA GLY A 336 -5.74 -1.73 -28.71
C GLY A 336 -4.61 -2.65 -29.20
N TYR A 337 -4.79 -3.96 -29.06
CA TYR A 337 -3.85 -4.89 -29.68
C TYR A 337 -4.12 -4.99 -31.18
N TRP A 338 -3.04 -5.15 -31.93
CA TRP A 338 -3.10 -5.29 -33.38
C TRP A 338 -3.43 -6.74 -33.72
N GLY A 339 -4.52 -6.99 -34.46
CA GLY A 339 -4.84 -8.31 -35.03
C GLY A 339 -4.60 -8.40 -36.54
N GLY A 340 -3.99 -7.36 -37.12
CA GLY A 340 -4.06 -7.02 -38.53
C GLY A 340 -2.89 -7.51 -39.38
N PRO A 341 -1.71 -6.86 -39.36
CA PRO A 341 -0.66 -7.08 -40.35
C PRO A 341 -0.15 -8.53 -40.33
N ARG A 342 -0.19 -9.19 -41.49
CA ARG A 342 0.26 -10.59 -41.67
C ARG A 342 1.36 -10.64 -42.73
N GLY A 343 2.60 -10.80 -42.30
CA GLY A 343 3.76 -10.80 -43.18
C GLY A 343 4.03 -9.45 -43.86
N TRP A 344 3.52 -8.35 -43.30
CA TRP A 344 3.77 -7.01 -43.84
C TRP A 344 5.23 -6.62 -43.65
N ARG A 345 5.82 -5.92 -44.63
CA ARG A 345 7.21 -5.47 -44.53
C ARG A 345 7.34 -4.36 -43.49
N ILE A 346 8.37 -4.44 -42.66
CA ILE A 346 8.79 -3.31 -41.82
C ILE A 346 9.74 -2.45 -42.65
N VAL A 347 9.50 -1.14 -42.70
CA VAL A 347 10.26 -0.20 -43.53
C VAL A 347 10.77 0.95 -42.65
N PRO A 348 12.06 0.93 -42.24
CA PRO A 348 12.67 2.09 -41.60
C PRO A 348 12.59 3.32 -42.49
N MET A 349 12.11 4.44 -41.94
CA MET A 349 12.03 5.70 -42.69
C MET A 349 13.40 6.39 -42.82
N THR A 350 14.34 6.00 -41.95
CA THR A 350 15.76 6.30 -42.03
C THR A 350 16.56 5.02 -41.79
N LEU A 351 17.72 4.89 -42.45
CA LEU A 351 18.69 3.82 -42.19
C LEU A 351 19.78 4.25 -41.19
N ASP A 352 19.75 5.50 -40.74
CA ASP A 352 20.62 6.01 -39.68
C ASP A 352 19.83 6.08 -38.36
N SER A 353 20.13 5.18 -37.43
CA SER A 353 19.49 5.10 -36.12
C SER A 353 19.84 6.27 -35.18
N LYS A 354 20.75 7.17 -35.59
CA LYS A 354 21.12 8.37 -34.82
C LYS A 354 20.19 9.55 -35.09
N VAL A 355 19.31 9.48 -36.08
CA VAL A 355 18.36 10.56 -36.41
C VAL A 355 17.27 10.65 -35.33
N THR A 356 17.33 11.69 -34.51
CA THR A 356 16.43 11.87 -33.35
C THR A 356 15.11 12.57 -33.68
N ASP A 357 14.99 13.18 -34.84
CA ASP A 357 13.82 13.94 -35.31
C ASP A 357 13.09 13.25 -36.48
N ASP A 358 13.29 11.95 -36.67
CA ASP A 358 12.65 11.16 -37.72
C ASP A 358 11.11 11.28 -37.67
N ALA A 359 10.47 11.50 -38.82
CA ALA A 359 9.05 11.81 -38.96
C ALA A 359 8.53 13.01 -38.12
N CYS A 360 9.38 13.90 -37.59
CA CYS A 360 8.93 15.09 -36.87
C CYS A 360 8.44 16.22 -37.80
N THR A 361 8.82 16.18 -39.07
CA THR A 361 8.30 17.07 -40.12
C THR A 361 7.64 16.27 -41.25
N PRO A 362 6.67 16.84 -41.99
CA PRO A 362 6.09 16.19 -43.15
C PRO A 362 7.16 15.80 -44.19
N TYR A 363 7.02 14.61 -44.77
CA TYR A 363 7.93 14.14 -45.82
C TYR A 363 7.67 14.88 -47.15
N PRO A 364 8.71 15.12 -47.97
CA PRO A 364 8.55 15.81 -49.25
C PRO A 364 7.59 15.09 -50.22
N PRO A 365 6.92 15.84 -51.12
CA PRO A 365 6.15 15.24 -52.21
C PRO A 365 7.00 14.28 -53.04
N GLY A 366 6.45 13.09 -53.34
CA GLY A 366 7.17 12.03 -54.05
C GLY A 366 7.80 10.96 -53.15
N THR A 367 7.72 11.12 -51.82
CA THR A 367 8.06 10.05 -50.87
C THR A 367 7.17 8.82 -51.11
N ALA A 368 7.74 7.62 -50.95
CA ALA A 368 7.06 6.36 -51.24
C ALA A 368 5.76 6.18 -50.44
N ASN A 369 4.74 5.62 -51.09
CA ASN A 369 3.47 5.27 -50.45
C ASN A 369 3.66 4.10 -49.47
N LEU A 370 3.13 4.24 -48.27
CA LEU A 370 3.26 3.29 -47.15
C LEU A 370 2.08 2.32 -47.01
N THR A 371 1.20 2.23 -48.01
CA THR A 371 0.09 1.27 -48.04
C THR A 371 0.63 -0.18 -48.03
N GLY A 372 0.17 -1.00 -47.07
CA GLY A 372 0.54 -2.42 -47.00
C GLY A 372 1.92 -2.70 -46.39
N VAL A 373 2.57 -1.69 -45.81
CA VAL A 373 3.82 -1.82 -45.05
C VAL A 373 3.68 -1.18 -43.67
N ILE A 374 4.64 -1.44 -42.79
CA ILE A 374 4.73 -0.87 -41.45
C ILE A 374 5.97 0.04 -41.41
N PRO A 375 5.83 1.37 -41.52
CA PRO A 375 6.95 2.27 -41.25
C PRO A 375 7.52 2.07 -39.84
N LEU A 376 8.84 2.10 -39.74
CA LEU A 376 9.59 2.10 -38.49
C LEU A 376 10.31 3.43 -38.33
N VAL A 377 10.08 4.10 -37.20
CA VAL A 377 10.70 5.39 -36.86
C VAL A 377 11.26 5.41 -35.45
N ARG A 378 12.26 6.26 -35.18
CA ARG A 378 12.83 6.40 -33.85
C ARG A 378 11.95 7.27 -32.95
N ARG A 379 11.80 6.91 -31.67
CA ARG A 379 11.34 7.84 -30.62
C ARG A 379 12.33 8.99 -30.50
N GLY A 380 11.83 10.20 -30.25
CA GLY A 380 12.64 11.38 -30.49
C GLY A 380 12.15 12.66 -29.86
N THR A 381 12.44 13.76 -30.55
CA THR A 381 12.21 15.14 -30.10
C THR A 381 10.75 15.62 -30.23
N CYS A 382 9.93 14.93 -31.01
CA CYS A 382 8.50 15.21 -31.19
C CYS A 382 7.61 14.10 -30.63
N SER A 383 6.32 14.41 -30.44
CA SER A 383 5.35 13.46 -29.87
C SER A 383 5.04 12.29 -30.83
N PRO A 384 4.60 11.13 -30.29
CA PRO A 384 4.14 10.01 -31.12
C PRO A 384 3.02 10.39 -32.09
N ASP A 385 2.12 11.29 -31.67
CA ASP A 385 1.06 11.85 -32.54
C ASP A 385 1.59 12.53 -33.80
N VAL A 386 2.63 13.37 -33.66
CA VAL A 386 3.22 14.09 -34.81
C VAL A 386 3.81 13.09 -35.80
N LYS A 387 4.58 12.11 -35.30
CA LYS A 387 5.19 11.06 -36.13
C LYS A 387 4.12 10.25 -36.85
N LYS A 388 3.10 9.80 -36.12
CA LYS A 388 1.96 9.07 -36.67
C LYS A 388 1.32 9.86 -37.81
N ASN A 389 0.91 11.10 -37.57
CA ASN A 389 0.17 11.91 -38.54
C ASN A 389 0.97 12.16 -39.84
N ASN A 390 2.27 12.39 -39.73
CA ASN A 390 3.14 12.56 -40.90
C ASN A 390 3.26 11.28 -41.76
N LEU A 391 3.22 10.10 -41.13
CA LEU A 391 3.27 8.81 -41.83
C LEU A 391 1.90 8.38 -42.38
N LEU A 392 0.81 8.71 -41.69
CA LEU A 392 -0.55 8.52 -42.20
C LEU A 392 -0.78 9.30 -43.50
N ALA A 393 -0.21 10.50 -43.61
CA ALA A 393 -0.25 11.30 -44.84
C ALA A 393 0.42 10.60 -46.05
N LEU A 394 1.27 9.60 -45.81
CA LEU A 394 1.89 8.76 -46.85
C LEU A 394 1.15 7.43 -47.08
N GLY A 395 0.02 7.19 -46.40
CA GLY A 395 -0.81 5.99 -46.56
C GLY A 395 -0.52 4.86 -45.58
N ALA A 396 0.26 5.08 -44.52
CA ALA A 396 0.47 4.08 -43.48
C ALA A 396 -0.84 3.79 -42.71
N ALA A 397 -1.03 2.55 -42.27
CA ALA A 397 -2.12 2.16 -41.35
C ALA A 397 -1.60 1.73 -39.96
N TYR A 398 -0.35 1.24 -39.92
CA TYR A 398 0.34 0.78 -38.73
C TYR A 398 1.72 1.43 -38.67
N VAL A 399 2.13 1.95 -37.51
CA VAL A 399 3.42 2.60 -37.31
C VAL A 399 4.14 1.94 -36.14
N LEU A 400 5.36 1.45 -36.36
CA LEU A 400 6.24 1.05 -35.29
C LEU A 400 7.18 2.21 -34.95
N MET A 401 7.31 2.49 -33.65
CA MET A 401 8.26 3.44 -33.11
C MET A 401 9.23 2.68 -32.21
N TYR A 402 10.53 2.68 -32.50
CA TYR A 402 11.49 2.09 -31.57
C TYR A 402 11.96 3.12 -30.54
N ASN A 403 12.14 2.66 -29.32
CA ASN A 403 12.43 3.51 -28.17
C ASN A 403 13.85 4.13 -28.24
N ASP A 404 14.13 5.12 -27.40
CA ASP A 404 15.39 5.89 -27.44
C ASP A 404 16.22 5.79 -26.16
N GLY A 405 16.07 4.67 -25.43
CA GLY A 405 16.77 4.40 -24.17
C GLY A 405 16.04 4.91 -22.91
N ARG A 406 14.98 5.71 -23.06
CA ARG A 406 14.08 6.09 -21.94
C ARG A 406 13.22 4.91 -21.49
N GLU A 407 12.53 4.99 -20.35
CA GLU A 407 11.52 3.96 -19.99
C GLU A 407 10.50 3.81 -21.13
N MET A 408 10.26 2.57 -21.53
CA MET A 408 9.25 2.26 -22.53
C MET A 408 7.87 2.56 -21.97
N GLY A 409 7.09 3.35 -22.70
CA GLY A 409 5.72 3.70 -22.35
C GLY A 409 4.80 3.51 -23.55
N GLN A 410 3.50 3.41 -23.28
CA GLN A 410 2.50 3.43 -24.34
C GLN A 410 2.60 4.76 -25.11
N PRO A 411 2.63 4.73 -26.45
CA PRO A 411 2.62 5.96 -27.23
C PRO A 411 1.24 6.60 -27.12
N TYR A 412 1.17 7.78 -26.51
CA TYR A 412 -0.07 8.56 -26.42
C TYR A 412 -0.45 9.13 -27.78
N THR A 413 -1.70 8.94 -28.18
CA THR A 413 -2.26 9.59 -29.37
C THR A 413 -3.66 10.16 -29.17
N THR A 414 -3.97 11.29 -29.80
CA THR A 414 -5.30 11.92 -29.72
C THR A 414 -6.36 11.27 -30.63
N ASP A 415 -5.94 10.45 -31.58
CA ASP A 415 -6.80 9.75 -32.55
C ASP A 415 -6.58 8.22 -32.45
N PHE A 416 -7.68 7.48 -32.30
CA PHE A 416 -7.76 6.05 -32.02
C PHE A 416 -8.02 5.18 -33.26
N ASP A 417 -8.27 5.78 -34.43
CA ASP A 417 -8.64 5.05 -35.65
C ASP A 417 -7.44 4.40 -36.36
N ASN A 418 -6.21 4.77 -35.98
CA ASN A 418 -4.96 4.29 -36.58
C ASN A 418 -3.95 3.82 -35.53
N TYR A 419 -3.13 2.83 -35.89
CA TYR A 419 -2.34 2.06 -34.92
C TYR A 419 -0.87 2.48 -34.88
N ILE A 420 -0.40 2.99 -33.74
CA ILE A 420 1.03 3.18 -33.43
C ILE A 420 1.44 2.31 -32.24
N ALA A 421 2.65 1.77 -32.24
CA ALA A 421 3.19 1.00 -31.13
C ALA A 421 4.67 1.23 -30.91
N THR A 422 5.10 1.12 -29.65
CA THR A 422 6.50 1.24 -29.26
C THR A 422 7.16 -0.14 -29.16
N ILE A 423 8.35 -0.32 -29.72
CA ILE A 423 9.24 -1.48 -29.51
C ILE A 423 10.54 -1.05 -28.83
N SER A 424 11.36 -2.01 -28.40
CA SER A 424 12.65 -1.72 -27.76
C SER A 424 13.61 -0.95 -28.68
N SER A 425 14.60 -0.27 -28.09
CA SER A 425 15.70 0.33 -28.87
C SER A 425 16.43 -0.73 -29.69
N ASP A 426 16.78 -1.84 -29.06
CA ASP A 426 17.64 -2.88 -29.62
C ASP A 426 16.95 -3.60 -30.78
N ASP A 427 15.68 -3.99 -30.61
CA ASP A 427 14.88 -4.60 -31.68
C ASP A 427 14.71 -3.64 -32.87
N GLY A 428 14.49 -2.35 -32.58
CA GLY A 428 14.39 -1.32 -33.61
C GLY A 428 15.68 -1.15 -34.39
N GLU A 429 16.81 -1.05 -33.69
CA GLU A 429 18.14 -0.93 -34.29
C GLU A 429 18.53 -2.17 -35.08
N ASP A 430 18.21 -3.38 -34.60
CA ASP A 430 18.41 -4.64 -35.32
C ASP A 430 17.61 -4.66 -36.63
N ILE A 431 16.36 -4.19 -36.63
CA ILE A 431 15.54 -4.08 -37.85
C ILE A 431 16.16 -3.05 -38.82
N VAL A 432 16.58 -1.88 -38.33
CA VAL A 432 17.23 -0.84 -39.14
C VAL A 432 18.51 -1.39 -39.79
N GLN A 433 19.36 -2.05 -39.02
CA GLN A 433 20.62 -2.64 -39.50
C GLN A 433 20.38 -3.75 -40.51
N ALA A 434 19.42 -4.64 -40.26
CA ALA A 434 19.06 -5.70 -41.21
C ALA A 434 18.59 -5.12 -42.55
N VAL A 435 17.71 -4.12 -42.53
CA VAL A 435 17.23 -3.48 -43.77
C VAL A 435 18.35 -2.70 -44.47
N ALA A 436 19.23 -2.04 -43.72
CA ALA A 436 20.42 -1.37 -44.28
C ALA A 436 21.39 -2.34 -44.97
N ALA A 437 21.48 -3.59 -44.48
CA ALA A 437 22.23 -4.67 -45.11
C ALA A 437 21.53 -5.31 -46.32
N GLY A 438 20.37 -4.78 -46.74
CA GLY A 438 19.59 -5.29 -47.87
C GLY A 438 18.68 -6.48 -47.52
N LEU A 439 18.56 -6.83 -46.24
CA LEU A 439 17.67 -7.90 -45.79
C LEU A 439 16.21 -7.44 -45.76
N LYS A 440 15.30 -8.40 -45.88
CA LYS A 440 13.87 -8.14 -45.74
C LYS A 440 13.44 -8.50 -44.32
N VAL A 441 12.69 -7.61 -43.68
CA VAL A 441 12.04 -7.89 -42.39
C VAL A 441 10.53 -7.79 -42.54
N THR A 442 9.80 -8.76 -42.00
CA THR A 442 8.32 -8.79 -42.02
C THR A 442 7.74 -9.03 -40.64
N ALA A 443 6.62 -8.39 -40.34
CA ALA A 443 5.87 -8.55 -39.09
C ALA A 443 4.58 -9.34 -39.30
N ASP A 444 4.24 -10.18 -38.32
CA ASP A 444 2.99 -10.91 -38.25
C ASP A 444 2.38 -10.77 -36.84
N PHE A 445 1.19 -10.17 -36.78
CA PHE A 445 0.39 -9.93 -35.58
C PHE A 445 -0.82 -10.87 -35.48
N SER A 446 -0.85 -11.95 -36.27
CA SER A 446 -2.00 -12.87 -36.33
C SER A 446 -2.23 -13.68 -35.05
N ASP A 447 -1.21 -13.83 -34.20
CA ASP A 447 -1.33 -14.54 -32.92
C ASP A 447 -2.13 -13.74 -31.86
N GLY A 448 -2.38 -12.45 -32.12
CA GLY A 448 -3.24 -11.61 -31.26
C GLY A 448 -2.60 -11.27 -29.91
N TYR A 449 -3.23 -11.71 -28.81
CA TYR A 449 -2.83 -11.34 -27.44
C TYR A 449 -1.59 -12.08 -26.94
N VAL A 450 -1.14 -13.10 -27.66
CA VAL A 450 -0.10 -14.08 -27.31
C VAL A 450 0.74 -14.29 -28.57
N PRO A 451 2.04 -14.61 -28.52
CA PRO A 451 2.86 -14.87 -27.35
C PRO A 451 3.33 -13.60 -26.63
N PHE A 452 3.78 -13.77 -25.39
CA PHE A 452 4.43 -12.72 -24.62
C PHE A 452 5.96 -12.80 -24.82
N VAL A 453 6.66 -11.67 -24.58
CA VAL A 453 8.12 -11.66 -24.32
C VAL A 453 8.45 -10.93 -23.02
N SER A 454 9.54 -11.34 -22.35
CA SER A 454 10.06 -10.64 -21.17
C SER A 454 10.67 -9.30 -21.60
N TRP A 455 10.34 -8.24 -20.88
CA TRP A 455 10.86 -6.90 -21.15
C TRP A 455 11.66 -6.37 -19.95
N PRO A 456 12.98 -6.17 -20.07
CA PRO A 456 13.78 -5.53 -19.03
C PRO A 456 13.30 -4.10 -18.77
N ARG A 457 13.20 -3.70 -17.50
CA ARG A 457 12.79 -2.36 -17.13
C ARG A 457 13.97 -1.46 -16.81
N THR A 458 13.95 -0.21 -17.27
CA THR A 458 15.01 0.75 -16.94
C THR A 458 15.00 1.11 -15.46
N LYS A 459 13.81 1.12 -14.83
CA LYS A 459 13.60 1.23 -13.39
C LYS A 459 13.30 -0.12 -12.70
N GLY A 460 13.77 -1.22 -13.27
CA GLY A 460 13.67 -2.55 -12.65
C GLY A 460 14.56 -2.64 -11.40
N ASN A 461 14.07 -3.28 -10.35
CA ASN A 461 14.74 -3.34 -9.04
C ASN A 461 14.96 -1.96 -8.38
N TYR A 462 14.12 -0.97 -8.65
CA TYR A 462 14.07 0.28 -7.89
C TYR A 462 12.83 0.32 -6.98
N PRO A 463 12.82 1.10 -5.88
CA PRO A 463 11.61 1.36 -5.13
C PRO A 463 10.44 1.71 -6.06
N SER A 464 9.26 1.12 -5.84
CA SER A 464 8.07 1.57 -6.55
C SER A 464 7.66 2.94 -6.04
N ASP A 465 7.39 3.91 -6.91
CA ASP A 465 7.04 5.28 -6.51
C ASP A 465 5.80 5.34 -5.59
N PHE A 466 4.88 4.38 -5.75
CA PHE A 466 3.68 4.26 -4.92
C PHE A 466 3.94 3.60 -3.56
N THR A 467 5.09 2.97 -3.29
CA THR A 467 5.30 2.24 -2.02
C THR A 467 5.22 3.20 -0.85
N SER A 468 4.28 2.97 0.08
CA SER A 468 4.13 3.85 1.23
C SER A 468 5.38 3.82 2.09
N TRP A 469 5.80 5.00 2.52
CA TRP A 469 6.93 5.14 3.41
C TRP A 469 6.45 4.99 4.85
N GLY A 470 7.22 4.24 5.63
CA GLY A 470 7.04 4.17 7.05
C GLY A 470 7.94 5.15 7.79
N GLY A 471 8.44 4.68 8.92
CA GLY A 471 8.18 5.34 10.18
C GLY A 471 6.68 5.25 10.53
N SER A 472 6.34 4.57 11.63
CA SER A 472 5.01 4.74 12.20
C SER A 472 4.84 6.20 12.66
N ASN A 473 3.60 6.63 12.88
CA ASN A 473 3.34 7.99 13.36
C ASN A 473 3.93 8.28 14.75
N ASP A 474 4.32 7.24 15.51
CA ASP A 474 5.09 7.29 16.76
C ASP A 474 6.59 6.98 16.56
N LEU A 475 7.09 7.10 15.33
CA LEU A 475 8.50 6.85 14.98
C LEU A 475 8.96 5.40 15.15
N GLY A 476 8.03 4.44 15.16
CA GLY A 476 8.34 3.02 15.07
C GLY A 476 8.92 2.64 13.71
N PHE A 477 9.76 1.61 13.67
CA PHE A 477 10.43 1.19 12.42
C PHE A 477 9.47 0.39 11.53
N LYS A 478 9.16 0.92 10.34
CA LYS A 478 8.43 0.26 9.23
C LYS A 478 8.78 0.92 7.88
N PRO A 479 8.52 0.25 6.73
CA PRO A 479 8.20 -1.17 6.60
C PRO A 479 9.37 -2.05 7.05
N ASP A 480 9.17 -3.36 7.18
CA ASP A 480 10.22 -4.27 7.67
C ASP A 480 11.14 -4.74 6.54
N ILE A 481 10.56 -5.04 5.37
CA ILE A 481 11.22 -5.62 4.20
C ILE A 481 10.48 -5.18 2.93
N SER A 482 11.08 -5.38 1.76
CA SER A 482 10.43 -5.16 0.47
C SER A 482 10.58 -6.35 -0.47
N ALA A 483 9.66 -6.48 -1.41
CA ALA A 483 9.66 -7.53 -2.42
C ALA A 483 9.17 -7.00 -3.78
N PRO A 484 9.31 -7.77 -4.87
CA PRO A 484 8.75 -7.39 -6.17
C PRO A 484 7.23 -7.18 -6.06
N GLY A 485 6.77 -5.97 -6.32
CA GLY A 485 5.35 -5.58 -6.27
C GLY A 485 4.91 -4.63 -7.39
N GLY A 486 5.85 -4.06 -8.15
CA GLY A 486 5.53 -3.27 -9.35
C GLY A 486 5.58 -4.11 -10.63
N ASP A 487 4.50 -4.09 -11.40
CA ASP A 487 4.28 -4.76 -12.69
C ASP A 487 4.44 -6.28 -12.62
N ILE A 488 3.74 -6.90 -11.68
CA ILE A 488 3.77 -8.34 -11.43
C ILE A 488 2.73 -9.04 -12.30
N PHE A 489 3.20 -9.97 -13.14
CA PHE A 489 2.36 -10.88 -13.92
C PHE A 489 1.92 -12.07 -13.05
N SER A 490 0.61 -12.35 -13.00
CA SER A 490 0.03 -13.45 -12.23
C SER A 490 -1.34 -13.86 -12.80
N THR A 491 -2.00 -14.80 -12.14
CA THR A 491 -3.34 -15.32 -12.45
C THR A 491 -4.43 -14.26 -12.33
N TRP A 492 -5.53 -14.46 -13.05
CA TRP A 492 -6.74 -13.64 -13.01
C TRP A 492 -7.98 -14.56 -13.21
N PRO A 493 -9.19 -14.20 -12.71
CA PRO A 493 -10.37 -15.04 -12.89
C PRO A 493 -10.67 -15.43 -14.34
N ASP A 494 -11.42 -16.52 -14.49
CA ASP A 494 -11.78 -17.13 -15.78
C ASP A 494 -10.58 -17.71 -16.56
N ASN A 495 -9.60 -18.24 -15.83
CA ASN A 495 -8.35 -18.83 -16.37
C ASN A 495 -7.53 -17.82 -17.20
N LEU A 496 -7.63 -16.54 -16.85
CA LEU A 496 -6.90 -15.45 -17.49
C LEU A 496 -5.64 -15.11 -16.70
N TYR A 497 -4.80 -14.26 -17.29
CA TYR A 497 -3.63 -13.71 -16.60
C TYR A 497 -3.63 -12.20 -16.69
N GLY A 498 -2.92 -11.54 -15.79
CA GLY A 498 -2.85 -10.08 -15.75
C GLY A 498 -1.61 -9.54 -15.06
N THR A 499 -1.27 -8.29 -15.40
CA THR A 499 -0.21 -7.52 -14.75
C THR A 499 -0.82 -6.49 -13.82
N SER A 500 -0.37 -6.48 -12.57
CA SER A 500 -0.83 -5.55 -11.54
C SER A 500 0.35 -5.01 -10.72
N SER A 501 0.16 -3.83 -10.13
CA SER A 501 1.15 -3.12 -9.33
C SER A 501 0.58 -2.75 -7.96
N GLY A 502 1.32 -3.03 -6.90
CA GLY A 502 0.98 -2.68 -5.53
C GLY A 502 1.86 -3.37 -4.48
N THR A 503 1.92 -2.82 -3.28
CA THR A 503 2.41 -3.54 -2.09
C THR A 503 1.58 -4.80 -1.82
N SER A 504 0.34 -4.84 -2.31
CA SER A 504 -0.52 -6.01 -2.41
C SER A 504 0.07 -7.19 -3.19
N MET A 505 0.98 -6.94 -4.15
CA MET A 505 1.69 -7.99 -4.89
C MET A 505 3.02 -8.36 -4.22
N ALA A 506 3.69 -7.42 -3.55
CA ALA A 506 4.90 -7.68 -2.79
C ALA A 506 4.64 -8.54 -1.55
N THR A 507 3.51 -8.32 -0.87
CA THR A 507 3.10 -9.04 0.36
C THR A 507 3.02 -10.56 0.18
N PRO A 508 2.23 -11.11 -0.78
CA PRO A 508 2.19 -12.55 -1.03
C PRO A 508 3.53 -13.10 -1.50
N TYR A 509 4.38 -12.29 -2.11
CA TYR A 509 5.72 -12.71 -2.48
C TYR A 509 6.54 -13.10 -1.24
N VAL A 510 6.51 -12.26 -0.19
CA VAL A 510 7.17 -12.54 1.09
C VAL A 510 6.54 -13.75 1.79
N ALA A 511 5.21 -13.88 1.75
CA ALA A 511 4.52 -15.06 2.27
C ALA A 511 4.97 -16.35 1.55
N GLY A 512 5.16 -16.29 0.23
CA GLY A 512 5.75 -17.38 -0.55
C GLY A 512 7.19 -17.70 -0.15
N VAL A 513 8.02 -16.69 0.14
CA VAL A 513 9.40 -16.92 0.65
C VAL A 513 9.37 -17.61 2.03
N ALA A 514 8.43 -17.23 2.90
CA ALA A 514 8.20 -17.94 4.16
C ALA A 514 7.79 -19.41 3.92
N ALA A 515 6.90 -19.66 2.95
CA ALA A 515 6.49 -21.00 2.56
C ALA A 515 7.66 -21.85 2.00
N LEU A 516 8.61 -21.25 1.26
CA LEU A 516 9.83 -21.95 0.84
C LEU A 516 10.69 -22.39 2.03
N TYR A 517 10.83 -21.55 3.06
CA TYR A 517 11.50 -21.94 4.30
C TYR A 517 10.79 -23.11 4.96
N ILE A 518 9.46 -23.01 5.12
CA ILE A 518 8.63 -24.05 5.73
C ILE A 518 8.74 -25.36 4.96
N GLY A 519 8.70 -25.33 3.62
CA GLY A 519 8.83 -26.56 2.84
C GLY A 519 10.18 -27.24 2.96
N LYS A 520 11.25 -26.48 3.21
CA LYS A 520 12.59 -27.06 3.44
C LYS A 520 12.79 -27.54 4.87
N HIS A 521 12.32 -26.77 5.86
CA HIS A 521 12.73 -26.90 7.25
C HIS A 521 11.60 -27.32 8.20
N GLY A 522 10.34 -27.22 7.77
CA GLY A 522 9.12 -27.43 8.55
C GLY A 522 8.51 -26.12 9.08
N GLY A 523 7.21 -26.18 9.41
CA GLY A 523 6.42 -25.03 9.87
C GLY A 523 6.21 -24.99 11.39
N ARG A 524 5.18 -24.26 11.83
CA ARG A 524 4.93 -23.99 13.25
C ARG A 524 4.73 -25.27 14.07
N GLU A 525 4.10 -26.30 13.50
CA GLU A 525 3.90 -27.60 14.17
C GLU A 525 5.22 -28.29 14.56
N LYS A 526 6.27 -28.10 13.77
CA LYS A 526 7.58 -28.71 14.02
C LYS A 526 8.41 -27.91 15.01
N TYR A 527 8.37 -26.58 14.91
CA TYR A 527 9.23 -25.68 15.68
C TYR A 527 8.66 -25.30 17.04
N GLY A 528 7.34 -25.12 17.14
CA GLY A 528 6.68 -24.63 18.35
C GLY A 528 7.02 -23.16 18.68
N PRO A 529 6.94 -22.77 19.97
CA PRO A 529 7.07 -21.39 20.43
C PRO A 529 8.29 -20.63 19.92
N GLY A 530 8.04 -19.46 19.32
CA GLY A 530 9.03 -18.54 18.79
C GLY A 530 9.32 -18.71 17.28
N PHE A 531 8.64 -19.64 16.60
CA PHE A 531 8.83 -19.91 15.18
C PHE A 531 8.57 -18.67 14.32
N ALA A 532 7.41 -18.03 14.47
CA ALA A 532 7.05 -16.90 13.61
C ALA A 532 8.00 -15.72 13.80
N ARG A 533 8.37 -15.41 15.05
CA ARG A 533 9.37 -14.37 15.32
C ARG A 533 10.72 -14.71 14.68
N MET A 534 11.20 -15.94 14.82
CA MET A 534 12.46 -16.39 14.22
C MET A 534 12.43 -16.22 12.69
N LEU A 535 11.37 -16.70 12.03
CA LEU A 535 11.25 -16.61 10.57
C LEU A 535 11.09 -15.14 10.11
N SER A 536 10.32 -14.32 10.83
CA SER A 536 10.23 -12.87 10.56
C SER A 536 11.60 -12.20 10.62
N ARG A 537 12.44 -12.48 11.62
CA ARG A 537 13.79 -11.90 11.70
C ARG A 537 14.73 -12.41 10.63
N ARG A 538 14.59 -13.66 10.22
CA ARG A 538 15.33 -14.24 9.10
C ARG A 538 14.94 -13.60 7.76
N ILE A 539 13.65 -13.35 7.53
CA ILE A 539 13.16 -12.62 6.36
C ILE A 539 13.71 -11.19 6.35
N ILE A 540 13.55 -10.44 7.45
CA ILE A 540 14.00 -9.05 7.55
C ILE A 540 15.51 -8.97 7.34
N SER A 541 16.28 -9.82 8.01
CA SER A 541 17.74 -9.75 7.94
C SER A 541 18.35 -10.22 6.62
N SER A 542 17.55 -10.83 5.74
CA SER A 542 17.94 -11.17 4.38
C SER A 542 17.99 -9.96 3.43
N GLY A 543 17.36 -8.84 3.80
CA GLY A 543 17.11 -7.72 2.90
C GLY A 543 18.38 -7.09 2.32
N GLU A 544 18.39 -6.90 1.00
CA GLU A 544 19.46 -6.25 0.25
C GLU A 544 19.14 -4.79 -0.04
N GLY A 545 20.15 -3.93 0.09
CA GLY A 545 19.99 -2.51 -0.22
C GLY A 545 19.63 -2.31 -1.69
N VAL A 546 18.65 -1.46 -1.96
CA VAL A 546 18.21 -1.11 -3.32
C VAL A 546 18.63 0.32 -3.61
N PRO A 547 19.11 0.67 -4.82
CA PRO A 547 19.44 2.05 -5.16
C PRO A 547 18.27 3.02 -4.97
N TRP A 548 18.60 4.30 -4.78
CA TRP A 548 17.62 5.39 -4.70
C TRP A 548 16.66 5.43 -5.90
N PHE A 549 15.40 5.80 -5.66
CA PHE A 549 14.25 5.50 -6.55
C PHE A 549 14.33 6.10 -7.96
N ASP A 550 15.01 7.24 -8.14
CA ASP A 550 15.13 7.91 -9.44
C ASP A 550 16.31 7.39 -10.29
N GLY A 551 17.20 6.59 -9.70
CA GLY A 551 18.41 6.08 -10.36
C GLY A 551 19.45 7.14 -10.72
N LEU A 552 19.38 8.34 -10.12
CA LEU A 552 20.34 9.43 -10.32
C LEU A 552 21.38 9.51 -9.19
N ALA A 553 21.11 8.88 -8.05
CA ALA A 553 22.01 8.84 -6.90
C ALA A 553 22.70 7.47 -6.82
N ASP A 554 23.63 7.23 -7.75
CA ASP A 554 24.29 5.94 -7.98
C ASP A 554 25.08 5.38 -6.77
N ASP A 555 25.39 6.21 -5.78
CA ASP A 555 26.20 5.83 -4.61
C ASP A 555 25.39 5.67 -3.31
N MET A 556 24.05 5.70 -3.37
CA MET A 556 23.19 5.63 -2.19
C MET A 556 22.03 4.62 -2.32
N PHE A 557 21.87 3.80 -1.27
CA PHE A 557 20.68 2.98 -1.11
C PHE A 557 19.46 3.82 -0.70
N ALA A 558 18.29 3.41 -1.17
CA ALA A 558 17.01 3.96 -0.75
C ALA A 558 16.84 3.91 0.78
N PRO A 559 16.20 4.91 1.40
CA PRO A 559 16.04 4.99 2.85
C PRO A 559 15.37 3.73 3.42
N THR A 560 15.82 3.32 4.61
CA THR A 560 15.18 2.22 5.35
C THR A 560 13.74 2.55 5.75
N ALA A 561 13.40 3.82 5.92
CA ALA A 561 12.01 4.27 6.10
C ALA A 561 11.13 4.06 4.85
N GLN A 562 11.71 3.86 3.66
CA GLN A 562 10.97 3.54 2.43
C GLN A 562 10.83 2.02 2.23
N LEU A 563 11.94 1.27 2.35
CA LEU A 563 12.00 -0.14 1.94
C LEU A 563 12.33 -1.13 3.08
N GLY A 564 12.44 -0.68 4.32
CA GLY A 564 12.86 -1.51 5.44
C GLY A 564 14.30 -1.99 5.27
N ALA A 565 14.54 -3.29 5.47
CA ALA A 565 15.84 -3.90 5.19
C ALA A 565 16.22 -3.95 3.70
N GLY A 566 15.26 -3.67 2.80
CA GLY A 566 15.44 -3.68 1.35
C GLY A 566 14.81 -4.90 0.67
N LEU A 567 15.31 -5.30 -0.49
CA LEU A 567 14.75 -6.39 -1.30
C LEU A 567 15.04 -7.75 -0.64
N VAL A 568 14.01 -8.56 -0.41
CA VAL A 568 14.12 -9.91 0.19
C VAL A 568 15.05 -10.82 -0.61
N ASN A 569 15.91 -11.58 0.09
CA ASN A 569 16.79 -12.58 -0.50
C ASN A 569 16.40 -13.98 0.00
N ALA A 570 15.63 -14.72 -0.81
CA ALA A 570 15.10 -16.03 -0.44
C ALA A 570 16.20 -17.07 -0.16
N VAL A 571 17.35 -16.98 -0.84
CA VAL A 571 18.49 -17.88 -0.59
C VAL A 571 19.06 -17.65 0.80
N LYS A 572 19.20 -16.40 1.25
CA LYS A 572 19.58 -16.11 2.65
C LYS A 572 18.52 -16.59 3.63
N VAL A 573 17.23 -16.36 3.34
CA VAL A 573 16.13 -16.84 4.19
C VAL A 573 16.18 -18.35 4.37
N VAL A 574 16.34 -19.13 3.30
CA VAL A 574 16.31 -20.60 3.39
C VAL A 574 17.65 -21.18 3.83
N GLY A 575 18.77 -20.62 3.35
CA GLY A 575 20.09 -21.24 3.41
C GLY A 575 21.01 -20.77 4.52
N SER A 576 20.75 -19.61 5.14
CA SER A 576 21.64 -19.11 6.20
C SER A 576 21.71 -20.10 7.35
N THR A 577 22.81 -20.08 8.09
CA THR A 577 23.00 -20.89 9.32
C THR A 577 23.07 -20.03 10.56
N THR A 578 23.37 -18.74 10.41
CA THR A 578 23.21 -17.76 11.49
C THR A 578 21.74 -17.47 11.73
N THR A 579 21.37 -17.34 13.01
CA THR A 579 20.06 -16.85 13.42
C THR A 579 20.25 -15.56 14.21
N LEU A 580 19.46 -14.53 13.86
CA LEU A 580 19.43 -13.26 14.56
C LEU A 580 18.08 -13.10 15.25
N ASP A 581 18.10 -12.66 16.50
CA ASP A 581 16.92 -12.21 17.23
C ASP A 581 17.16 -10.79 17.75
N PHE A 582 16.26 -9.88 17.40
CA PHE A 582 16.35 -8.45 17.68
C PHE A 582 14.95 -7.83 17.69
N ASP A 583 14.80 -6.70 18.36
CA ASP A 583 13.65 -5.83 18.16
C ASP A 583 13.95 -4.78 17.09
N PRO A 584 12.94 -4.28 16.35
CA PRO A 584 13.16 -3.27 15.33
C PRO A 584 13.93 -2.07 15.89
N VAL A 585 14.98 -1.63 15.19
CA VAL A 585 15.87 -0.56 15.66
C VAL A 585 15.30 0.80 15.28
N ALA A 586 14.28 1.23 16.03
CA ALA A 586 13.76 2.59 16.00
C ALA A 586 14.56 3.46 16.98
N LEU A 587 15.44 4.32 16.45
CA LEU A 587 16.25 5.26 17.24
C LEU A 587 15.44 6.44 17.79
N ASN A 588 14.20 6.58 17.31
CA ASN A 588 13.25 7.63 17.68
C ASN A 588 13.76 9.04 17.29
N ASP A 589 13.18 10.08 17.89
CA ASP A 589 13.60 11.47 17.76
C ASP A 589 14.70 11.85 18.77
N THR A 590 15.22 13.08 18.71
CA THR A 590 16.28 13.50 19.63
C THR A 590 15.78 13.68 21.06
N ALA A 591 14.52 14.05 21.29
CA ALA A 591 13.97 14.18 22.64
C ALA A 591 13.82 12.81 23.33
N ASN A 592 13.45 11.78 22.57
CA ASN A 592 13.14 10.43 23.05
C ASN A 592 14.15 9.38 22.53
N PHE A 593 15.39 9.80 22.27
CA PHE A 593 16.41 9.01 21.59
C PHE A 593 16.70 7.66 22.28
N ALA A 594 16.50 6.57 21.53
CA ALA A 594 16.84 5.22 21.96
C ALA A 594 18.25 4.86 21.46
N ALA A 595 19.25 5.00 22.32
CA ALA A 595 20.64 4.87 21.90
C ALA A 595 21.11 3.41 21.76
N THR A 596 20.71 2.52 22.68
CA THR A 596 21.29 1.17 22.80
C THR A 596 20.29 0.11 22.39
N HIS A 597 20.70 -0.77 21.47
CA HIS A 597 19.91 -1.88 20.97
C HIS A 597 20.68 -3.20 21.11
N ARG A 598 19.93 -4.29 21.32
CA ARG A 598 20.48 -5.62 21.57
C ARG A 598 20.16 -6.54 20.40
N ILE A 599 21.15 -7.32 19.99
CA ILE A 599 21.03 -8.31 18.93
C ILE A 599 21.58 -9.61 19.47
N LYS A 600 20.76 -10.66 19.50
CA LYS A 600 21.20 -12.02 19.83
C LYS A 600 21.62 -12.72 18.56
N VAL A 601 22.88 -13.14 18.51
CA VAL A 601 23.48 -13.90 17.41
C VAL A 601 23.60 -15.35 17.84
N ARG A 602 23.16 -16.27 16.98
CA ARG A 602 23.31 -17.72 17.18
C ARG A 602 24.05 -18.36 16.01
N ASN A 603 25.03 -19.19 16.34
CA ASN A 603 25.73 -20.04 15.37
C ASN A 603 24.96 -21.35 15.16
N GLY A 604 24.44 -21.56 13.95
CA GLY A 604 23.81 -22.82 13.53
C GLY A 604 24.68 -23.68 12.60
N ALA A 605 25.94 -23.34 12.39
CA ALA A 605 26.89 -24.15 11.63
C ALA A 605 27.52 -25.25 12.49
N ASP A 606 28.15 -26.24 11.84
CA ASP A 606 28.78 -27.40 12.51
C ASP A 606 30.14 -27.07 13.16
N GLY A 607 30.72 -25.90 12.85
CA GLY A 607 32.02 -25.46 13.36
C GLY A 607 31.95 -24.11 14.10
N PRO A 608 33.02 -23.73 14.81
CA PRO A 608 33.12 -22.41 15.42
C PRO A 608 33.11 -21.32 14.35
N VAL A 609 32.35 -20.26 14.60
CA VAL A 609 32.17 -19.13 13.67
C VAL A 609 32.54 -17.83 14.36
N THR A 610 33.30 -16.97 13.67
CA THR A 610 33.56 -15.59 14.13
C THR A 610 32.68 -14.61 13.37
N TYR A 611 31.99 -13.75 14.10
CA TYR A 611 31.09 -12.72 13.60
C TYR A 611 31.72 -11.34 13.71
N ASN A 612 31.63 -10.56 12.64
CA ASN A 612 32.07 -9.17 12.57
C ASN A 612 30.89 -8.24 12.38
N PHE A 613 30.98 -7.04 12.95
CA PHE A 613 29.92 -6.03 12.94
C PHE A 613 30.36 -4.79 12.18
N SER A 614 29.50 -4.27 11.31
CA SER A 614 29.74 -3.00 10.59
C SER A 614 28.44 -2.24 10.37
N LEU A 615 28.54 -0.97 9.97
CA LEU A 615 27.39 -0.16 9.57
C LEU A 615 27.42 0.08 8.07
N VAL A 616 26.26 0.03 7.44
CA VAL A 616 26.03 0.52 6.08
C VAL A 616 24.96 1.60 6.13
N ALA A 617 25.33 2.79 5.65
CA ALA A 617 24.41 3.91 5.55
C ALA A 617 23.44 3.71 4.38
N HIS A 618 22.19 4.11 4.60
CA HIS A 618 21.22 4.36 3.53
C HIS A 618 21.03 5.88 3.40
N ALA A 619 20.44 6.33 2.29
CA ALA A 619 20.14 7.75 2.12
C ALA A 619 19.28 8.26 3.28
N GLY A 620 19.69 9.38 3.87
CA GLY A 620 18.82 10.22 4.68
C GLY A 620 18.10 11.24 3.82
N VAL A 621 17.05 11.85 4.34
CA VAL A 621 16.25 12.85 3.64
C VAL A 621 15.81 13.94 4.62
N ASN A 622 15.84 15.19 4.18
CA ASN A 622 15.18 16.30 4.89
C ASN A 622 13.71 16.31 4.49
N ILE A 623 12.82 15.91 5.40
CA ILE A 623 11.42 15.64 5.07
C ILE A 623 10.51 16.85 5.26
N HIS A 624 10.97 17.91 5.92
CA HIS A 624 10.15 19.09 6.14
C HIS A 624 10.36 20.12 5.02
N HIS A 625 9.25 20.59 4.45
CA HIS A 625 9.22 21.72 3.54
C HIS A 625 9.11 23.00 4.38
N GLU A 626 10.04 23.95 4.19
CA GLU A 626 9.94 25.26 4.84
C GLU A 626 8.86 26.13 4.18
N LEU A 627 8.48 27.22 4.84
CA LEU A 627 7.62 28.22 4.24
C LEU A 627 8.36 28.89 3.07
N ASP A 628 7.88 28.72 1.84
CA ASP A 628 8.55 29.25 0.66
C ASP A 628 7.82 30.47 0.07
N SER A 629 8.41 31.06 -0.97
CA SER A 629 7.85 32.22 -1.69
C SER A 629 6.62 31.89 -2.51
N SER A 630 6.31 30.60 -2.74
CA SER A 630 5.07 30.15 -3.37
C SER A 630 3.90 30.07 -2.39
N GLY A 631 4.19 30.24 -1.09
CA GLY A 631 3.19 30.50 -0.05
C GLY A 631 2.64 29.25 0.63
N PHE A 632 3.27 28.09 0.48
CA PHE A 632 2.86 26.88 1.22
C PHE A 632 3.28 26.94 2.68
N SER A 633 2.44 26.40 3.58
CA SER A 633 2.78 26.27 4.99
C SER A 633 3.77 25.13 5.20
N PRO A 634 4.54 25.13 6.32
CA PRO A 634 5.45 24.04 6.62
C PRO A 634 4.71 22.70 6.71
N ARG A 635 5.24 21.67 6.04
CA ARG A 635 4.62 20.33 5.94
C ARG A 635 5.65 19.27 5.62
N ILE A 636 5.24 18.00 5.68
CA ILE A 636 6.04 16.91 5.14
C ILE A 636 6.05 16.96 3.61
N LYS A 637 7.24 16.76 3.04
CA LYS A 637 7.50 16.74 1.60
C LYS A 637 6.89 15.51 0.94
N ALA A 638 6.34 15.71 -0.25
CA ALA A 638 5.96 14.66 -1.17
C ALA A 638 7.22 13.99 -1.75
N LEU A 639 7.06 12.80 -2.33
CA LEU A 639 8.19 12.02 -2.87
C LEU A 639 9.04 12.82 -3.86
N GLU A 640 8.41 13.58 -4.75
CA GLU A 640 9.07 14.39 -5.79
C GLU A 640 9.92 15.55 -5.26
N GLU A 641 9.70 15.95 -4.00
CA GLU A 641 10.42 17.05 -3.35
C GLU A 641 11.59 16.56 -2.48
N LEU A 642 11.72 15.24 -2.31
CA LEU A 642 12.78 14.63 -1.53
C LEU A 642 14.05 14.52 -2.35
N SER A 643 15.18 14.81 -1.71
CA SER A 643 16.50 14.59 -2.29
C SER A 643 17.33 13.77 -1.32
N PRO A 644 18.04 12.73 -1.79
CA PRO A 644 18.84 11.89 -0.92
C PRO A 644 20.04 12.67 -0.39
N ALA A 645 20.38 12.43 0.87
CA ALA A 645 21.49 13.07 1.56
C ALA A 645 22.29 12.04 2.36
N LYS A 646 23.61 12.23 2.44
CA LYS A 646 24.49 11.40 3.26
C LYS A 646 24.33 11.75 4.74
N MET A 647 23.46 11.04 5.45
CA MET A 647 23.23 11.16 6.90
C MET A 647 23.70 9.88 7.59
N VAL A 648 25.01 9.76 7.80
CA VAL A 648 25.63 8.55 8.34
C VAL A 648 25.60 8.60 9.87
N ALA A 649 24.87 7.68 10.50
CA ALA A 649 24.89 7.53 11.95
C ALA A 649 26.23 6.92 12.41
N THR A 650 26.71 7.36 13.57
CA THR A 650 27.85 6.76 14.26
C THR A 650 27.35 5.89 15.42
N ALA A 651 28.04 4.79 15.67
CA ALA A 651 27.73 3.89 16.77
C ALA A 651 28.98 3.19 17.28
N SER A 652 28.98 2.88 18.58
CA SER A 652 29.87 1.90 19.17
C SER A 652 29.36 0.50 18.82
N LEU A 653 30.17 -0.25 18.07
CA LEU A 653 29.87 -1.63 17.65
C LEU A 653 30.55 -2.65 18.59
N PRO A 654 30.00 -3.87 18.70
CA PRO A 654 30.64 -4.95 19.43
C PRO A 654 32.00 -5.33 18.81
N ASP A 655 32.92 -5.79 19.65
CA ASP A 655 34.12 -6.49 19.20
C ASP A 655 33.74 -7.79 18.44
N PRO A 656 34.63 -8.31 17.58
CA PRO A 656 34.40 -9.60 16.92
C PRO A 656 34.07 -10.72 17.92
N LEU A 657 33.06 -11.51 17.57
CA LEU A 657 32.47 -12.52 18.45
C LEU A 657 32.64 -13.92 17.87
N THR A 658 33.35 -14.82 18.56
CA THR A 658 33.45 -16.24 18.16
C THR A 658 32.46 -17.09 18.96
N LEU A 659 31.58 -17.82 18.27
CA LEU A 659 30.60 -18.72 18.86
C LEU A 659 30.84 -20.17 18.44
N GLN A 660 30.75 -21.10 19.38
CA GLN A 660 30.74 -22.54 19.11
C GLN A 660 29.42 -22.98 18.44
N PRO A 661 29.38 -24.16 17.80
CA PRO A 661 28.14 -24.71 17.23
C PRO A 661 26.98 -24.71 18.23
N GLY A 662 25.84 -24.15 17.83
CA GLY A 662 24.64 -24.04 18.66
C GLY A 662 24.66 -22.92 19.71
N GLU A 663 25.80 -22.30 19.97
CA GLU A 663 25.94 -21.22 20.95
C GLU A 663 25.23 -19.95 20.48
N SER A 664 24.73 -19.18 21.44
CA SER A 664 24.12 -17.86 21.19
C SER A 664 24.66 -16.84 22.17
N GLN A 665 24.94 -15.62 21.70
CA GLN A 665 25.32 -14.51 22.56
C GLN A 665 24.59 -13.24 22.14
N GLU A 666 24.20 -12.46 23.14
CA GLU A 666 23.66 -11.12 22.94
C GLU A 666 24.78 -10.08 22.90
N VAL A 667 24.73 -9.21 21.89
CA VAL A 667 25.64 -8.08 21.73
C VAL A 667 24.84 -6.77 21.72
N SER A 668 25.50 -5.67 22.06
CA SER A 668 24.87 -4.34 22.09
C SER A 668 25.50 -3.41 21.08
N VAL A 669 24.66 -2.68 20.35
CA VAL A 669 25.05 -1.57 19.48
C VAL A 669 24.53 -0.29 20.12
N THR A 670 25.40 0.69 20.33
CA THR A 670 25.04 1.97 20.95
C THR A 670 25.31 3.12 19.98
N PHE A 671 24.24 3.74 19.49
CA PHE A 671 24.30 4.87 18.57
C PHE A 671 24.59 6.18 19.32
N ASP A 672 25.39 7.03 18.69
CA ASP A 672 25.54 8.41 19.14
C ASP A 672 24.29 9.21 18.78
N ARG A 673 24.00 10.23 19.59
CA ARG A 673 22.89 11.14 19.32
C ARG A 673 23.15 11.86 17.98
N PRO A 674 22.19 11.85 17.04
CA PRO A 674 22.43 12.34 15.68
C PRO A 674 22.55 13.86 15.62
N THR A 675 23.40 14.36 14.73
CA THR A 675 23.53 15.79 14.40
C THR A 675 23.57 15.98 12.89
N PHE A 676 22.40 16.20 12.26
CA PHE A 676 22.29 16.38 10.81
C PHE A 676 21.58 17.69 10.48
N GLY A 677 22.30 18.71 10.02
CA GLY A 677 21.69 19.97 9.61
C GLY A 677 20.82 20.63 10.69
N ALA A 678 19.82 21.40 10.28
CA ALA A 678 18.89 22.08 11.17
C ALA A 678 17.71 21.16 11.55
N ALA A 679 17.36 21.08 12.84
CA ALA A 679 16.26 20.24 13.35
C ALA A 679 14.92 20.52 12.66
N ARG A 680 14.63 21.79 12.34
CA ARG A 680 13.45 22.21 11.58
C ARG A 680 13.29 21.57 10.19
N ASN A 681 14.33 20.98 9.62
CA ASN A 681 14.24 20.25 8.36
C ASN A 681 13.74 18.81 8.53
N LEU A 682 13.58 18.37 9.78
CA LEU A 682 13.24 17.00 10.18
C LEU A 682 14.13 15.97 9.46
N PRO A 683 15.45 15.96 9.71
CA PRO A 683 16.35 15.04 9.01
C PRO A 683 16.05 13.59 9.41
N LEU A 684 15.50 12.83 8.47
CA LEU A 684 15.21 11.40 8.63
C LEU A 684 16.39 10.59 8.09
N TYR A 685 16.94 9.69 8.89
CA TYR A 685 18.14 8.93 8.57
C TYR A 685 17.97 7.46 8.91
N GLY A 686 18.84 6.61 8.33
CA GLY A 686 18.77 5.18 8.53
C GLY A 686 19.92 4.42 7.89
N GLY A 687 19.90 3.10 8.08
CA GLY A 687 20.93 2.20 7.57
C GLY A 687 20.75 0.79 8.09
N LYS A 688 21.80 -0.02 7.97
CA LYS A 688 21.84 -1.39 8.50
C LYS A 688 23.06 -1.63 9.35
N ILE A 689 22.88 -2.35 10.44
CA ILE A 689 23.96 -3.03 11.16
C ILE A 689 24.19 -4.35 10.44
N LEU A 690 25.36 -4.55 9.83
CA LEU A 690 25.72 -5.80 9.17
C LEU A 690 26.43 -6.74 10.14
N ILE A 691 26.04 -8.00 10.09
CA ILE A 691 26.66 -9.11 10.80
C ILE A 691 27.21 -10.06 9.74
N SER A 692 28.54 -10.07 9.59
CA SER A 692 29.26 -10.86 8.60
C SER A 692 29.91 -12.07 9.24
N ARG A 693 29.77 -13.23 8.59
CA ARG A 693 30.44 -14.47 8.97
C ARG A 693 31.90 -14.46 8.50
N GLY A 694 32.83 -14.91 9.34
CA GLY A 694 34.26 -14.89 9.03
C GLY A 694 34.76 -16.03 8.12
N ASP A 695 33.95 -17.07 7.93
CA ASP A 695 34.28 -18.31 7.22
C ASP A 695 33.39 -18.55 5.98
N SER A 696 32.54 -17.59 5.60
CA SER A 696 31.71 -17.62 4.40
C SER A 696 31.34 -16.20 3.95
N ASP A 697 30.68 -16.08 2.79
CA ASP A 697 30.15 -14.81 2.29
C ASP A 697 28.77 -14.45 2.92
N GLU A 698 28.35 -15.15 3.98
CA GLU A 698 27.09 -14.88 4.65
C GLU A 698 27.14 -13.52 5.38
N VAL A 699 26.24 -12.62 4.97
CA VAL A 699 26.03 -11.32 5.61
C VAL A 699 24.55 -11.09 5.81
N LEU A 700 24.17 -10.79 7.06
CA LEU A 700 22.81 -10.47 7.48
C LEU A 700 22.74 -9.03 8.00
N GLY A 701 21.61 -8.36 7.81
CA GLY A 701 21.44 -6.95 8.19
C GLY A 701 20.32 -6.70 9.20
N VAL A 702 20.56 -5.87 10.20
CA VAL A 702 19.50 -5.35 11.08
C VAL A 702 19.25 -3.89 10.71
N PRO A 703 18.08 -3.53 10.13
CA PRO A 703 17.83 -2.17 9.70
C PRO A 703 17.50 -1.27 10.88
N TYR A 704 17.89 0.00 10.76
CA TYR A 704 17.57 1.05 11.72
C TYR A 704 17.06 2.32 11.04
N MET A 705 16.30 3.12 11.78
CA MET A 705 15.87 4.46 11.37
C MET A 705 15.82 5.42 12.57
N GLY A 706 15.97 6.71 12.32
CA GLY A 706 15.79 7.74 13.33
C GLY A 706 15.45 9.10 12.73
N LEU A 707 15.02 10.03 13.59
CA LEU A 707 14.70 11.40 13.24
C LEU A 707 15.60 12.37 14.03
N ALA A 708 16.42 13.15 13.36
CA ALA A 708 17.38 14.06 14.00
C ALA A 708 16.75 15.42 14.34
N ALA A 709 15.59 15.40 15.00
CA ALA A 709 14.85 16.57 15.48
C ALA A 709 14.11 16.24 16.79
N ASP A 710 13.62 17.23 17.53
CA ASP A 710 12.60 17.01 18.57
C ASP A 710 11.24 17.16 17.91
N LEU A 711 10.56 16.05 17.64
CA LEU A 711 9.35 16.07 16.81
C LEU A 711 8.24 16.89 17.47
N LYS A 712 8.11 16.79 18.80
CA LYS A 712 7.09 17.54 19.55
C LYS A 712 7.35 19.04 19.51
N ALA A 713 8.61 19.46 19.63
CA ALA A 713 8.99 20.86 19.53
C ALA A 713 8.82 21.42 18.11
N GLU A 714 9.22 20.66 17.08
CA GLU A 714 9.07 21.08 15.68
C GLU A 714 7.60 21.08 15.21
N MET A 715 6.76 20.22 15.80
CA MET A 715 5.30 20.19 15.59
C MET A 715 4.53 20.96 16.68
N ALA A 716 5.07 22.10 17.13
CA ALA A 716 4.40 22.95 18.11
C ALA A 716 3.04 23.48 17.62
N ASP A 717 2.91 23.70 16.31
CA ASP A 717 1.66 24.00 15.61
C ASP A 717 1.35 22.88 14.62
N MET A 718 0.28 22.13 14.89
CA MET A 718 -0.11 20.95 14.11
C MET A 718 -0.85 21.28 12.82
N PHE A 719 -1.34 22.51 12.66
CA PHE A 719 -2.22 22.88 11.55
C PHE A 719 -1.47 23.69 10.49
N MET A 720 -1.85 23.58 9.23
CA MET A 720 -1.33 24.45 8.17
C MET A 720 -1.65 25.92 8.47
N ARG A 721 -0.88 26.85 7.89
CA ARG A 721 -1.18 28.29 7.95
C ARG A 721 -2.61 28.53 7.48
N ASP A 722 -3.30 29.41 8.19
CA ASP A 722 -4.70 29.75 7.95
C ASP A 722 -5.66 28.57 8.15
N THR A 723 -5.25 27.50 8.85
CA THR A 723 -6.11 26.38 9.27
C THR A 723 -5.94 26.11 10.78
N PRO A 724 -6.91 25.50 11.48
CA PRO A 724 -8.21 25.03 11.00
C PRO A 724 -9.08 26.17 10.45
N ARG A 725 -9.77 25.93 9.34
CA ARG A 725 -10.76 26.87 8.80
C ARG A 725 -12.14 26.45 9.23
N ALA A 726 -12.78 27.27 10.06
CA ALA A 726 -14.16 27.12 10.46
C ALA A 726 -15.00 28.10 9.64
N THR A 727 -15.72 27.60 8.62
CA THR A 727 -16.49 28.42 7.69
C THR A 727 -17.95 28.01 7.62
N HIS A 728 -18.80 28.96 7.24
CA HIS A 728 -20.17 28.67 6.84
C HIS A 728 -20.15 27.84 5.55
N PHE A 729 -20.90 26.73 5.51
CA PHE A 729 -20.80 25.77 4.41
C PHE A 729 -21.02 26.36 3.01
N TRP A 730 -22.06 27.19 2.81
CA TRP A 730 -22.36 27.77 1.49
C TRP A 730 -21.66 29.08 1.19
N THR A 731 -21.58 29.98 2.17
CA THR A 731 -21.00 31.33 1.94
C THR A 731 -19.48 31.32 2.03
N LEU A 732 -18.90 30.29 2.67
CA LEU A 732 -17.48 30.16 2.99
C LEU A 732 -16.92 31.32 3.84
N GLU A 733 -17.80 32.14 4.43
CA GLU A 733 -17.45 33.16 5.41
C GLU A 733 -16.84 32.49 6.65
N THR A 734 -15.80 33.09 7.23
CA THR A 734 -15.17 32.53 8.43
C THR A 734 -16.01 32.82 9.67
N LEU A 735 -15.87 31.99 10.71
CA LEU A 735 -16.52 32.23 12.00
C LEU A 735 -16.04 33.53 12.69
N ASP A 736 -14.86 34.04 12.30
CA ASP A 736 -14.34 35.33 12.74
C ASP A 736 -15.12 36.50 12.12
N ASP A 737 -15.52 36.37 10.84
CA ASP A 737 -16.30 37.38 10.12
C ASP A 737 -17.79 37.32 10.46
N ARG A 738 -18.31 36.10 10.61
CA ARG A 738 -19.71 35.81 10.93
C ARG A 738 -19.76 34.76 12.05
N PRO A 739 -19.89 35.17 13.31
CA PRO A 739 -19.91 34.22 14.43
C PRO A 739 -21.25 33.47 14.60
N ALA A 740 -22.31 33.88 13.89
CA ALA A 740 -23.66 33.42 14.13
C ALA A 740 -24.09 32.28 13.19
N LEU A 741 -24.40 31.11 13.76
CA LEU A 741 -24.88 29.89 13.10
C LEU A 741 -26.37 29.68 13.37
N ASN A 742 -27.16 29.32 12.35
CA ASN A 742 -28.60 29.09 12.53
C ASN A 742 -29.04 27.62 12.39
N PHE A 743 -28.19 26.72 11.87
CA PHE A 743 -28.47 25.29 11.66
C PHE A 743 -29.80 24.97 10.95
N SER A 744 -30.36 25.91 10.18
CA SER A 744 -31.59 25.72 9.41
C SER A 744 -31.27 24.97 8.11
N LEU A 745 -31.30 23.63 8.16
CA LEU A 745 -30.86 22.78 7.04
C LEU A 745 -31.78 22.77 5.81
N TRP A 746 -32.93 23.45 5.85
CA TRP A 746 -33.99 23.30 4.84
C TRP A 746 -34.40 24.59 4.11
N ARG A 747 -34.10 25.77 4.66
CA ARG A 747 -34.45 27.06 4.03
C ARG A 747 -33.23 27.89 3.68
N ASP A 748 -32.34 28.08 4.66
CA ASP A 748 -31.20 29.00 4.54
C ASP A 748 -29.84 28.29 4.72
N VAL A 749 -29.87 26.95 4.80
CA VAL A 749 -28.76 25.99 5.01
C VAL A 749 -27.52 26.64 5.60
N ASP A 750 -27.43 26.69 6.93
CA ASP A 750 -26.30 27.36 7.58
C ASP A 750 -25.71 26.51 8.69
N PHE A 751 -24.57 25.88 8.41
CA PHE A 751 -23.85 25.03 9.32
C PHE A 751 -22.34 25.13 9.09
N LEU A 752 -21.57 24.60 10.03
CA LEU A 752 -20.11 24.78 10.05
C LEU A 752 -19.41 23.72 9.21
N LEU A 753 -18.51 24.15 8.33
CA LEU A 753 -17.50 23.33 7.68
C LEU A 753 -16.16 23.58 8.37
N LEU A 754 -15.52 22.52 8.86
CA LEU A 754 -14.24 22.59 9.55
C LEU A 754 -13.15 21.84 8.77
N GLU A 755 -12.14 22.57 8.30
CA GLU A 755 -11.00 22.03 7.55
C GLU A 755 -9.70 22.17 8.36
N PRO A 756 -9.21 21.12 9.04
CA PRO A 756 -8.07 21.24 9.95
C PRO A 756 -6.69 21.27 9.29
N GLN A 757 -6.51 20.57 8.16
CA GLN A 757 -5.23 20.32 7.49
C GLN A 757 -4.03 20.09 8.45
N LEU A 758 -3.84 18.85 8.87
CA LEU A 758 -2.80 18.42 9.80
C LEU A 758 -1.45 18.23 9.11
N LYS A 759 -0.40 18.88 9.65
CA LYS A 759 1.01 18.73 9.22
C LYS A 759 1.61 17.38 9.63
N TRP A 760 1.18 16.86 10.78
CA TRP A 760 1.56 15.55 11.31
C TRP A 760 0.33 14.79 11.81
N ALA A 761 0.44 13.47 11.91
CA ALA A 761 -0.64 12.64 12.45
C ALA A 761 -0.89 12.95 13.94
N THR A 762 -2.12 12.76 14.41
CA THR A 762 -2.48 12.98 15.80
C THR A 762 -3.21 11.78 16.40
N ARG A 763 -2.86 11.44 17.64
CA ARG A 763 -3.51 10.39 18.42
C ARG A 763 -4.96 10.74 18.74
N GLU A 764 -5.24 12.02 18.95
CA GLU A 764 -6.58 12.49 19.31
C GLU A 764 -6.85 13.88 18.71
N LEU A 765 -7.89 13.94 17.88
CA LEU A 765 -8.44 15.17 17.33
C LEU A 765 -9.80 15.40 18.00
N ARG A 766 -10.01 16.60 18.55
CA ARG A 766 -11.21 16.95 19.31
C ARG A 766 -11.89 18.18 18.75
N PHE A 767 -13.22 18.15 18.74
CA PHE A 767 -14.08 19.33 18.61
C PHE A 767 -14.99 19.38 19.82
N ASP A 768 -14.65 20.25 20.76
CA ASP A 768 -15.33 20.43 22.03
C ASP A 768 -16.08 21.78 22.06
N VAL A 769 -17.29 21.78 22.61
CA VAL A 769 -18.11 22.98 22.81
C VAL A 769 -18.13 23.35 24.27
N PHE A 770 -17.88 24.63 24.56
CA PHE A 770 -17.93 25.19 25.90
C PHE A 770 -18.84 26.41 25.98
N GLY A 771 -19.32 26.72 27.18
CA GLY A 771 -19.98 27.98 27.47
C GLY A 771 -19.07 29.20 27.22
N PRO A 772 -19.64 30.41 27.16
CA PRO A 772 -18.93 31.62 26.72
C PRO A 772 -17.79 32.03 27.67
N GLY A 773 -17.86 31.60 28.93
CA GLY A 773 -16.85 31.85 29.98
C GLY A 773 -15.64 30.91 29.97
N TYR A 774 -15.51 29.99 29.00
CA TYR A 774 -14.36 29.08 28.92
C TYR A 774 -13.04 29.82 28.63
N ASP A 775 -11.99 29.35 29.28
CA ASP A 775 -10.59 29.75 29.09
C ASP A 775 -9.74 28.48 29.15
N GLU A 776 -8.69 28.42 28.34
CA GLU A 776 -7.85 27.23 28.18
C GLU A 776 -7.16 26.79 29.48
N ARG A 777 -6.95 27.69 30.46
CA ARG A 777 -6.45 27.34 31.81
C ARG A 777 -7.38 26.43 32.61
N ARG A 778 -8.63 26.29 32.17
CA ARG A 778 -9.65 25.42 32.77
C ARG A 778 -9.79 24.08 32.03
N TRP A 779 -8.96 23.83 31.03
CA TRP A 779 -8.91 22.54 30.35
C TRP A 779 -8.63 21.43 31.35
N SER A 780 -9.37 20.33 31.21
CA SER A 780 -9.20 19.10 31.99
C SER A 780 -9.53 17.91 31.10
N TRP A 781 -8.77 16.84 31.23
CA TRP A 781 -8.96 15.61 30.47
C TRP A 781 -9.24 14.42 31.40
N PRO A 782 -10.18 13.52 31.05
CA PRO A 782 -11.20 13.72 30.00
C PRO A 782 -12.17 14.85 30.39
N PRO A 783 -12.72 15.61 29.42
CA PRO A 783 -13.70 16.64 29.72
C PRO A 783 -15.03 16.00 30.19
N VAL A 784 -15.67 16.61 31.19
CA VAL A 784 -16.91 16.09 31.80
C VAL A 784 -18.03 17.11 31.63
N VAL A 785 -19.18 16.69 31.09
CA VAL A 785 -20.32 17.58 30.81
C VAL A 785 -20.74 18.33 32.09
N GLY A 786 -20.88 19.65 31.98
CA GLY A 786 -21.23 20.54 33.09
C GLY A 786 -20.05 20.98 33.97
N VAL A 787 -18.87 20.36 33.84
CA VAL A 787 -17.65 20.75 34.56
C VAL A 787 -16.86 21.76 33.73
N ASN A 788 -16.31 22.80 34.37
CA ASN A 788 -15.51 23.85 33.72
C ASN A 788 -16.18 24.56 32.53
N GLY A 789 -17.52 24.48 32.44
CA GLY A 789 -18.30 25.05 31.34
C GLY A 789 -18.32 24.19 30.07
N TYR A 790 -17.86 22.93 30.12
CA TYR A 790 -17.94 21.99 29.00
C TYR A 790 -19.39 21.58 28.74
N VAL A 791 -19.85 21.79 27.50
CA VAL A 791 -21.22 21.47 27.05
C VAL A 791 -21.26 20.07 26.46
N GLY A 792 -20.23 19.68 25.70
CA GLY A 792 -20.10 18.38 25.05
C GLY A 792 -19.22 18.45 23.81
N SER A 793 -18.84 17.30 23.27
CA SER A 793 -18.14 17.23 21.97
C SER A 793 -19.13 17.34 20.82
N ALA A 794 -18.69 17.90 19.70
CA ALA A 794 -19.44 17.93 18.46
C ALA A 794 -19.50 16.53 17.81
N ALA A 795 -20.49 16.30 16.96
CA ALA A 795 -20.55 15.15 16.06
C ALA A 795 -20.72 15.65 14.62
N TYR A 796 -19.86 15.20 13.73
CA TYR A 796 -19.84 15.67 12.34
C TYR A 796 -20.63 14.73 11.44
N TYR A 797 -21.19 15.24 10.34
CA TYR A 797 -22.01 14.46 9.43
C TYR A 797 -21.23 13.29 8.81
N ALA A 798 -21.78 12.08 8.78
CA ALA A 798 -21.03 10.86 8.39
C ALA A 798 -20.40 10.98 6.99
N LEU A 799 -21.06 11.70 6.08
CA LEU A 799 -20.59 11.93 4.71
C LEU A 799 -19.85 13.27 4.53
N SER A 800 -19.28 13.84 5.61
CA SER A 800 -18.60 15.16 5.57
C SER A 800 -17.43 15.23 4.58
N SER A 801 -16.88 14.08 4.20
CA SER A 801 -15.78 13.96 3.27
C SER A 801 -16.22 13.97 1.80
N ALA A 802 -17.53 14.03 1.52
CA ALA A 802 -18.10 14.24 0.20
C ALA A 802 -18.16 15.74 -0.13
N THR A 803 -17.63 16.13 -1.29
CA THR A 803 -17.62 17.54 -1.74
C THR A 803 -19.00 18.07 -2.15
N SER A 804 -20.05 17.26 -2.05
CA SER A 804 -21.43 17.62 -2.41
C SER A 804 -22.39 17.14 -1.32
N TRP A 805 -22.77 18.03 -0.41
CA TRP A 805 -23.90 17.77 0.48
C TRP A 805 -25.16 18.43 -0.09
N ASN A 806 -26.23 17.65 -0.18
CA ASN A 806 -27.52 18.11 -0.66
C ASN A 806 -28.60 17.70 0.36
N PRO A 807 -29.28 18.66 1.03
CA PRO A 807 -30.33 18.37 2.02
C PRO A 807 -31.52 17.59 1.43
N TYR A 808 -31.72 17.65 0.11
CA TYR A 808 -32.83 16.98 -0.56
C TYR A 808 -32.50 15.54 -0.95
N ALA A 809 -31.22 15.19 -1.10
CA ALA A 809 -30.77 13.84 -1.46
C ALA A 809 -30.23 13.03 -0.27
N ASN A 810 -29.82 13.68 0.82
CA ASN A 810 -29.24 13.05 2.00
C ASN A 810 -30.02 13.47 3.26
N PRO A 811 -30.91 12.61 3.80
CA PRO A 811 -32.06 13.11 4.54
C PRO A 811 -31.91 13.23 6.06
N ASP A 812 -30.94 12.55 6.70
CA ASP A 812 -30.85 12.52 8.16
C ASP A 812 -29.68 13.36 8.72
N PRO A 813 -29.94 14.52 9.33
CA PRO A 813 -28.89 15.33 9.96
C PRO A 813 -28.34 14.73 11.25
N MET A 814 -28.96 13.68 11.78
CA MET A 814 -28.48 12.92 12.93
C MET A 814 -27.59 11.73 12.55
N ASP A 815 -27.37 11.50 11.25
CA ASP A 815 -26.37 10.54 10.76
C ASP A 815 -24.96 11.14 10.91
N VAL A 816 -24.40 11.00 12.10
CA VAL A 816 -23.19 11.71 12.54
C VAL A 816 -22.17 10.77 13.17
N ILE A 817 -20.90 11.19 13.13
CA ILE A 817 -19.78 10.53 13.78
C ILE A 817 -19.29 11.45 14.92
N PRO A 818 -19.24 10.97 16.18
CA PRO A 818 -18.87 11.79 17.32
C PRO A 818 -17.36 12.04 17.39
N PHE A 819 -16.97 13.25 17.82
CA PHE A 819 -15.63 13.48 18.37
C PHE A 819 -15.52 12.88 19.79
N PRO A 820 -14.31 12.50 20.26
CA PRO A 820 -13.03 12.62 19.57
C PRO A 820 -12.83 11.60 18.44
N VAL A 821 -12.07 12.02 17.43
CA VAL A 821 -11.55 11.12 16.39
C VAL A 821 -10.13 10.74 16.78
N ARG A 822 -9.85 9.45 16.86
CA ARG A 822 -8.52 8.94 17.23
C ARG A 822 -7.70 8.50 16.03
N ASN A 823 -6.38 8.53 16.20
CA ASN A 823 -5.41 8.00 15.23
C ASN A 823 -5.56 8.61 13.83
N VAL A 824 -5.73 9.94 13.75
CA VAL A 824 -5.91 10.68 12.49
C VAL A 824 -4.56 10.89 11.83
N TYR A 825 -4.41 10.44 10.59
CA TYR A 825 -3.17 10.62 9.82
C TYR A 825 -3.05 12.06 9.28
N ARG A 826 -1.82 12.46 8.90
CA ARG A 826 -1.55 13.79 8.32
C ARG A 826 -2.22 13.95 6.95
N ASN A 827 -2.72 15.15 6.63
CA ASN A 827 -3.40 15.41 5.36
C ASN A 827 -3.03 16.75 4.71
N ALA A 828 -1.94 17.38 5.16
CA ALA A 828 -1.35 18.53 4.50
C ALA A 828 -0.80 18.15 3.10
N VAL A 829 -1.51 18.54 2.04
CA VAL A 829 -1.09 18.55 0.61
C VAL A 829 -0.85 17.16 -0.02
N THR A 830 -1.48 16.11 0.48
CA THR A 830 -1.70 14.91 -0.34
C THR A 830 -2.82 15.21 -1.33
N THR A 831 -2.70 14.77 -2.59
CA THR A 831 -3.80 14.81 -3.58
C THR A 831 -5.04 14.04 -3.07
N ASP A 832 -4.83 13.13 -2.12
CA ASP A 832 -5.85 12.51 -1.30
C ASP A 832 -6.34 13.44 -0.18
N TYR A 833 -7.42 14.15 -0.51
CA TYR A 833 -8.50 14.63 0.37
C TYR A 833 -8.18 15.58 1.54
N ARG A 834 -8.80 16.77 1.47
CA ARG A 834 -9.03 17.60 2.65
C ARG A 834 -9.99 16.85 3.58
N TYR A 835 -9.59 16.64 4.84
CA TYR A 835 -10.55 16.35 5.88
C TYR A 835 -11.43 17.58 6.02
N SER A 836 -12.72 17.36 5.89
CA SER A 836 -13.73 18.35 6.14
C SER A 836 -14.70 17.72 7.11
N TYR A 837 -14.97 18.40 8.22
CA TYR A 837 -15.96 17.99 9.21
C TYR A 837 -17.13 18.96 9.14
N MET A 838 -18.27 18.47 8.66
CA MET A 838 -19.49 19.25 8.57
C MET A 838 -20.25 19.11 9.88
N TRP A 839 -20.32 20.17 10.67
CA TRP A 839 -21.01 20.17 11.95
C TRP A 839 -22.35 20.90 11.84
N GLN A 840 -23.43 20.14 11.97
CA GLN A 840 -24.82 20.61 11.84
C GLN A 840 -25.46 20.99 13.18
N GLY A 841 -24.64 21.21 14.21
CA GLY A 841 -25.09 21.54 15.57
C GLY A 841 -25.40 20.31 16.42
N VAL A 842 -25.06 19.11 15.97
CA VAL A 842 -25.27 17.85 16.71
C VAL A 842 -24.08 17.59 17.65
N LEU A 843 -24.37 17.18 18.88
CA LEU A 843 -23.39 16.81 19.88
C LEU A 843 -23.20 15.28 19.91
N ALA A 844 -22.08 14.82 20.44
CA ALA A 844 -21.70 13.41 20.51
C ALA A 844 -22.69 12.50 21.26
N ASN A 845 -23.61 13.08 22.04
CA ASN A 845 -24.68 12.35 22.71
C ASN A 845 -25.98 12.26 21.89
N GLY A 846 -25.95 12.62 20.59
CA GLY A 846 -27.11 12.62 19.69
C GLY A 846 -28.07 13.80 19.89
N SER A 847 -27.78 14.71 20.82
CA SER A 847 -28.60 15.91 21.04
C SER A 847 -28.16 17.07 20.14
N GLN A 848 -29.07 18.00 19.87
CA GLN A 848 -28.74 19.24 19.17
C GLN A 848 -28.44 20.37 20.15
N ILE A 849 -27.35 21.09 19.92
CA ILE A 849 -26.92 22.24 20.72
C ILE A 849 -28.05 23.27 20.91
N GLU A 850 -28.17 23.82 22.12
CA GLU A 850 -29.16 24.85 22.46
C GLU A 850 -28.78 26.23 21.90
N ARG A 851 -29.78 27.10 21.71
CA ARG A 851 -29.52 28.50 21.32
C ARG A 851 -28.73 29.21 22.41
N GLY A 852 -27.78 30.07 22.01
CA GLY A 852 -26.96 30.83 22.94
C GLY A 852 -25.56 31.11 22.42
N SER A 853 -24.72 31.70 23.27
CA SER A 853 -23.32 32.01 22.95
C SER A 853 -22.40 30.95 23.52
N TYR A 854 -21.41 30.53 22.73
CA TYR A 854 -20.49 29.45 23.07
C TYR A 854 -19.07 29.76 22.61
N LYS A 855 -18.13 28.90 23.01
CA LYS A 855 -16.79 28.80 22.43
C LYS A 855 -16.58 27.40 21.88
N MET A 856 -16.14 27.30 20.63
CA MET A 856 -15.60 26.06 20.11
C MET A 856 -14.13 25.96 20.49
N ARG A 857 -13.70 24.76 20.89
CA ARG A 857 -12.31 24.37 21.05
C ARG A 857 -12.06 23.19 20.11
N PHE A 858 -11.32 23.46 19.03
CA PHE A 858 -10.84 22.42 18.16
C PHE A 858 -9.36 22.18 18.43
N ALA A 859 -8.96 20.94 18.71
CA ALA A 859 -7.62 20.65 19.19
C ALA A 859 -7.07 19.33 18.65
N ALA A 860 -5.79 19.33 18.31
CA ALA A 860 -5.03 18.12 17.95
C ALA A 860 -3.95 17.88 19.01
N LEU A 861 -3.85 16.65 19.52
CA LEU A 861 -2.77 16.27 20.43
C LEU A 861 -1.44 16.24 19.67
N LYS A 862 -0.41 16.90 20.21
CA LYS A 862 0.94 16.92 19.61
C LYS A 862 1.59 15.53 19.70
N PRO A 863 2.58 15.22 18.84
CA PRO A 863 3.37 13.99 18.95
C PRO A 863 3.95 13.83 20.35
N PHE A 864 3.85 12.64 20.94
CA PHE A 864 4.28 12.36 22.32
C PHE A 864 3.66 13.28 23.39
N GLY A 865 2.51 13.91 23.10
CA GLY A 865 1.78 14.77 24.03
C GLY A 865 1.04 13.99 25.11
N ASP A 866 1.00 14.54 26.32
CA ASP A 866 0.17 14.09 27.42
C ASP A 866 -1.20 14.80 27.35
N PRO A 867 -2.32 14.09 27.14
CA PRO A 867 -3.63 14.73 26.98
C PRO A 867 -4.09 15.52 28.21
N ASN A 868 -3.51 15.24 29.40
CA ASN A 868 -3.79 15.97 30.64
C ASN A 868 -3.19 17.38 30.68
N LYS A 869 -2.27 17.70 29.76
CA LYS A 869 -1.55 18.98 29.73
C LYS A 869 -2.04 19.83 28.57
N SER A 870 -2.59 21.00 28.84
CA SER A 870 -3.14 21.89 27.81
C SER A 870 -2.07 22.30 26.78
N GLU A 871 -0.83 22.52 27.22
CA GLU A 871 0.31 22.89 26.36
C GLU A 871 0.70 21.82 25.33
N ASP A 872 0.28 20.57 25.55
CA ASP A 872 0.52 19.44 24.66
C ASP A 872 -0.53 19.35 23.53
N TRP A 873 -1.52 20.24 23.53
CA TRP A 873 -2.50 20.38 22.46
C TRP A 873 -2.15 21.55 21.54
N SER A 874 -2.32 21.37 20.23
CA SER A 874 -2.42 22.46 19.27
C SER A 874 -3.88 22.90 19.19
N VAL A 875 -4.19 24.11 19.65
CA VAL A 875 -5.56 24.53 19.98
C VAL A 875 -6.03 25.69 19.11
N TYR A 876 -7.23 25.55 18.55
CA TYR A 876 -7.98 26.57 17.82
C TYR A 876 -9.29 26.86 18.57
N VAL A 877 -9.41 28.04 19.18
CA VAL A 877 -10.60 28.47 19.92
C VAL A 877 -11.28 29.64 19.22
N ARG A 878 -12.60 29.57 19.07
CA ARG A 878 -13.43 30.66 18.50
C ARG A 878 -14.75 30.82 19.24
N PRO A 879 -15.19 32.07 19.51
CA PRO A 879 -16.55 32.31 19.97
C PRO A 879 -17.53 32.12 18.80
N PHE A 880 -18.74 31.68 19.10
CA PHE A 880 -19.83 31.62 18.13
C PHE A 880 -21.19 31.74 18.84
N GLU A 881 -22.23 32.04 18.06
CA GLU A 881 -23.60 32.14 18.53
C GLU A 881 -24.51 31.18 17.76
N VAL A 882 -25.37 30.47 18.48
CA VAL A 882 -26.40 29.60 17.91
C VAL A 882 -27.73 30.35 17.94
N LEU A 883 -28.20 30.76 16.76
CA LEU A 883 -29.46 31.48 16.58
C LEU A 883 -30.65 30.54 16.38
N GLY A 884 -30.40 29.36 15.83
CA GLY A 884 -31.44 28.45 15.34
C GLY A 884 -31.04 26.99 15.47
N LYS A 885 -32.00 26.13 15.13
CA LYS A 885 -31.91 24.68 15.14
C LYS A 885 -32.62 24.13 13.88
N PHE A 886 -32.17 23.00 13.35
CA PHE A 886 -32.94 22.32 12.31
C PHE A 886 -34.28 21.81 12.87
N GLY A 887 -35.34 22.11 12.14
CA GLY A 887 -36.68 21.58 12.41
C GLY A 887 -36.96 20.31 11.60
N PRO A 888 -38.16 19.71 11.74
CA PRO A 888 -38.57 18.61 10.87
C PRO A 888 -38.50 19.02 9.39
N ARG A 889 -38.15 18.06 8.52
CA ARG A 889 -38.01 18.26 7.08
C ARG A 889 -39.29 18.90 6.51
N PRO A 890 -39.23 20.08 5.87
CA PRO A 890 -40.38 20.68 5.23
C PRO A 890 -40.62 19.94 3.91
N TYR A 891 -41.45 18.88 4.00
CA TYR A 891 -42.05 18.06 2.94
C TYR A 891 -41.37 18.05 1.57
#